data_AF-A0A420BIE3-F1
#
_entry.id   AF-A0A420BIE3-F1
#
_cell.length_a   1.000
_cell.length_b   1.000
_cell.length_c   1.000
_cell.angle_alpha   90.00
_cell.angle_beta   90.00
_cell.angle_gamma   90.00
#
_symmetry.space_group_name_H-M   'P 1'
#
loop_
_entity.id
_entity.type
_entity.pdbx_description
1 polymer ?
#
loop_
_entity_poly.entity_id
_entity_poly.type
_entity_poly.pdbx_seq_one_letter_code
_entity_poly.pdbx_strand_id
1 'polypeptide(L)'
;MLEFSHIVYEIVVWLFLLYSAAVFIIYTWIGLYAYGAVFRYKHKNAFTDYSIIATNPNAPTFSLIAPAYNEGMTIIENVRSLLSLYYHNLEIIIVNDGSKDDSMQKLIAAYELESTSFFVQGNIETKEVRGIYKSKNPAFKKLIVVDKENGGKADALNVGVNISAGDYIVCIDVDCILEQDAILKLAKPFLEQTEKRVIACGGVIRLANNCNVINGSVTDVNLPKSWLGRTQALEYIRAFILGRMAWSRASGLILISGAFGAFDRQIVLACGGYDRNTVGEDMELVVRMRRYMEEQKQAYEVVNIPDPLCWTEVPESKEVLRKQRNRWMRGTMETLWKHRKLMFNPKYGRFGMISMPYWFFFEFLGPLVEFTGYIVFVIFFILGIINWPFFFALFALVMASGILYSIYAILVDLVSHQVYTKKRDLSTLLTTVILEPLYFHPIVVKAGVQGVVDYFRKQHGWGEMTRQGFQQKESNESVWKYLGKRLNLALQGIGPVMAVFFVLYMLSIGVEWWWYGRRFVQLADVGAGKYLLGDNLLFAFQVLGCVGLGYVLLQFLSSFWSKFLLVVSLSAIVVIQFILFLYFAESRNLLGADLFYYSSEEMKQILEASGMLSFTNIALLLLLIVIAWVPLWIANKQTFKKAYVGIAFLSIGLVSCFISSASILGSASAKDEFVANASRSKWRYFFDSNLSNYVAEHPGMLAALGQDDADPKELDSKFPFLKTEDTKDFLGAYLNKTTKAPNLVILVIEGLGHAYSSENGYIGNFTPFIGALKKQSLYWDNNMSSSGRTFSVLPTLTGSLPFAMHGFLEQDTLPDNFNLFNILKHNGFNTGFFYGGHSNFDFMKKFMDYNKIDRLIDQEAFGPPYKKLPEKGGESWGYEDQAVFSKLLEVQKVQENPYFHVLLTLSTHNPFLINNAAHYEQLFDQRIASMELSPTQKKWALENRTQLVSVLNLDDAMAQFFKEYKKRPDFANTIFIITGDHAMPEIPLQSKIDRYHVPLLIYSSLLKEAKTFHNFVSHFDIAPSVLAYYRENFALKTPTQVTWIGQGLDKGASAKGEGIAMMQSKNQLIDFVRGNYHLSEGQLYQLDGTLNEDVAPDNAKEELSKRFELFKRKNKLFYTQKRLLPDSVYNNYFGPLKKD
;
A
#
# COMPACT_ATOMS: atom_id res chain seq x y z
N MET A 1 -25.48 0.46 5.48
CA MET A 1 -24.32 1.34 5.17
C MET A 1 -23.47 0.80 4.01
N LEU A 2 -23.24 -0.52 3.89
CA LEU A 2 -22.44 -1.13 2.83
C LEU A 2 -22.93 -0.82 1.39
N GLU A 3 -24.25 -0.82 1.15
CA GLU A 3 -24.80 -0.47 -0.17
C GLU A 3 -24.54 0.99 -0.57
N PHE A 4 -24.70 1.93 0.37
CA PHE A 4 -24.44 3.35 0.10
C PHE A 4 -22.96 3.59 -0.22
N SER A 5 -22.03 2.96 0.51
CA SER A 5 -20.60 3.06 0.21
C SER A 5 -20.23 2.46 -1.15
N HIS A 6 -20.88 1.37 -1.57
CA HIS A 6 -20.66 0.78 -2.89
C HIS A 6 -21.13 1.72 -4.02
N ILE A 7 -22.31 2.32 -3.86
CA ILE A 7 -22.84 3.31 -4.82
C ILE A 7 -21.89 4.52 -4.94
N VAL A 8 -21.42 5.05 -3.81
CA VAL A 8 -20.46 6.17 -3.81
C VAL A 8 -19.15 5.79 -4.50
N TYR A 9 -18.63 4.59 -4.25
CA TYR A 9 -17.44 4.05 -4.91
C TYR A 9 -17.62 4.01 -6.44
N GLU A 10 -18.71 3.42 -6.93
CA GLU A 10 -18.98 3.34 -8.37
C GLU A 10 -19.13 4.71 -9.00
N ILE A 11 -19.89 5.62 -8.37
CA ILE A 11 -20.07 6.99 -8.88
C ILE A 11 -18.72 7.69 -9.05
N VAL A 12 -17.84 7.60 -8.05
CA VAL A 12 -16.51 8.22 -8.11
C VAL A 12 -15.69 7.63 -9.26
N VAL A 13 -15.65 6.31 -9.39
CA VAL A 13 -14.91 5.63 -10.47
C VAL A 13 -15.45 6.03 -11.86
N TRP A 14 -16.76 6.03 -12.04
CA TRP A 14 -17.40 6.43 -13.30
C TRP A 14 -17.15 7.90 -13.63
N LEU A 15 -17.17 8.79 -12.65
CA LEU A 15 -16.86 10.22 -12.87
C LEU A 15 -15.43 10.41 -13.39
N PHE A 16 -14.44 9.75 -12.77
CA PHE A 16 -13.06 9.81 -13.26
C PHE A 16 -12.91 9.19 -14.65
N LEU A 17 -13.57 8.05 -14.91
CA LEU A 17 -13.52 7.40 -16.21
C LEU A 17 -14.12 8.28 -17.31
N LEU A 18 -15.29 8.88 -17.06
CA LEU A 18 -15.95 9.80 -18.00
C LEU A 18 -15.10 11.05 -18.25
N TYR A 19 -14.48 11.60 -17.19
CA TYR A 19 -13.57 12.74 -17.33
C TYR A 19 -12.34 12.38 -18.18
N SER A 20 -11.69 11.25 -17.90
CA SER A 20 -10.54 10.76 -18.68
C SER A 20 -10.89 10.50 -20.14
N ALA A 21 -12.06 9.90 -20.40
CA ALA A 21 -12.55 9.68 -21.77
C ALA A 21 -12.79 11.00 -22.50
N ALA A 22 -13.40 11.99 -21.83
CA ALA A 22 -13.62 13.32 -22.40
C ALA A 22 -12.30 14.02 -22.73
N VAL A 23 -11.34 14.00 -21.81
CA VAL A 23 -9.97 14.54 -22.01
C VAL A 23 -9.31 13.89 -23.24
N PHE A 24 -9.37 12.57 -23.35
CA PHE A 24 -8.78 11.84 -24.48
C PHE A 24 -9.40 12.23 -25.82
N ILE A 25 -10.74 12.30 -25.89
CA ILE A 25 -11.48 12.70 -27.10
C ILE A 25 -11.09 14.13 -27.51
N ILE A 26 -11.04 15.05 -26.54
CA ILE A 26 -10.74 16.46 -26.82
C ILE A 26 -9.31 16.64 -27.30
N TYR A 27 -8.32 16.03 -26.65
CA TYR A 27 -6.93 16.14 -27.10
C TYR A 27 -6.71 15.48 -28.46
N THR A 28 -7.40 14.37 -28.74
CA THR A 28 -7.38 13.75 -30.08
C THR A 28 -7.95 14.71 -31.13
N TRP A 29 -9.08 15.35 -30.82
CA TRP A 29 -9.68 16.36 -31.69
C TRP A 29 -8.75 17.57 -31.91
N ILE A 30 -8.13 18.10 -30.84
CA ILE A 30 -7.16 19.21 -30.92
C ILE A 30 -5.99 18.83 -31.83
N GLY A 31 -5.40 17.64 -31.64
CA GLY A 31 -4.29 17.16 -32.46
C GLY A 31 -4.63 17.13 -33.95
N LEU A 32 -5.75 16.51 -34.31
CA LEU A 32 -6.19 16.40 -35.71
C LEU A 32 -6.52 17.76 -36.33
N TYR A 33 -7.23 18.63 -35.59
CA TYR A 33 -7.59 19.96 -36.08
C TYR A 33 -6.37 20.87 -36.26
N ALA A 34 -5.41 20.79 -35.33
CA ALA A 34 -4.17 21.54 -35.38
C ALA A 34 -3.32 21.15 -36.59
N TYR A 35 -3.11 19.85 -36.82
CA TYR A 35 -2.36 19.38 -37.99
C TYR A 35 -2.96 19.91 -39.29
N GLY A 36 -4.29 19.81 -39.44
CA GLY A 36 -4.97 20.36 -40.61
C GLY A 36 -4.87 21.90 -40.71
N ALA A 37 -4.78 22.62 -39.59
CA ALA A 37 -4.58 24.08 -39.59
C ALA A 37 -3.16 24.46 -40.03
N VAL A 38 -2.14 23.80 -39.46
CA VAL A 38 -0.73 23.99 -39.79
C VAL A 38 -0.45 23.62 -41.25
N PHE A 39 -0.98 22.49 -41.72
CA PHE A 39 -0.81 22.04 -43.11
C PHE A 39 -1.37 23.05 -44.12
N ARG A 40 -2.59 23.57 -43.88
CA ARG A 40 -3.19 24.59 -44.76
C ARG A 40 -2.41 25.89 -44.75
N TYR A 41 -1.92 26.32 -43.59
CA TYR A 41 -1.07 27.50 -43.49
C TYR A 41 0.20 27.33 -44.33
N LYS A 42 0.91 26.20 -44.18
CA LYS A 42 2.12 25.91 -44.96
C LYS A 42 1.84 25.88 -46.46
N HIS A 43 0.75 25.24 -46.89
CA HIS A 43 0.38 25.18 -48.30
C HIS A 43 0.00 26.55 -48.88
N LYS A 44 -0.71 27.39 -48.12
CA LYS A 44 -1.06 28.76 -48.55
C LYS A 44 0.18 29.65 -48.66
N ASN A 45 1.21 29.36 -47.87
CA ASN A 45 2.37 30.23 -47.71
C ASN A 45 3.62 29.77 -48.46
N ALA A 46 3.56 28.63 -49.16
CA ALA A 46 4.71 28.06 -49.87
C ALA A 46 5.34 29.00 -50.91
N PHE A 47 4.54 29.90 -51.50
CA PHE A 47 4.97 30.84 -52.53
C PHE A 47 4.75 32.32 -52.15
N THR A 48 4.59 32.63 -50.86
CA THR A 48 4.41 34.03 -50.42
C THR A 48 5.74 34.76 -50.37
N ASP A 49 5.86 35.87 -51.11
CA ASP A 49 6.99 36.80 -51.02
C ASP A 49 6.68 37.94 -50.04
N TYR A 50 7.32 37.90 -48.86
CA TYR A 50 7.14 38.90 -47.81
C TYR A 50 7.77 40.27 -48.14
N SER A 51 8.69 40.35 -49.11
CA SER A 51 9.32 41.62 -49.51
C SER A 51 8.33 42.59 -50.17
N ILE A 52 7.28 42.06 -50.80
CA ILE A 52 6.18 42.82 -51.38
C ILE A 52 5.38 43.53 -50.28
N ILE A 53 5.15 42.87 -49.14
CA ILE A 53 4.44 43.48 -48.00
C ILE A 53 5.29 44.60 -47.38
N ALA A 54 6.60 44.39 -47.27
CA ALA A 54 7.53 45.35 -46.66
C ALA A 54 7.60 46.69 -47.42
N THR A 55 7.35 46.67 -48.73
CA THR A 55 7.46 47.82 -49.63
C THR A 55 6.11 48.42 -50.05
N ASN A 56 4.99 47.78 -49.70
CA ASN A 56 3.66 48.23 -50.09
C ASN A 56 3.21 49.45 -49.25
N PRO A 57 2.94 50.62 -49.87
CA PRO A 57 2.48 51.81 -49.15
C PRO A 57 1.12 51.61 -48.46
N ASN A 58 0.29 50.71 -48.99
CA ASN A 58 -1.02 50.36 -48.46
C ASN A 58 -0.96 49.23 -47.41
N ALA A 59 0.24 48.82 -46.98
CA ALA A 59 0.39 47.86 -45.90
C ALA A 59 -0.18 48.44 -44.58
N PRO A 60 -0.79 47.61 -43.73
CA PRO A 60 -1.39 48.05 -42.47
C PRO A 60 -0.41 48.84 -41.60
N THR A 61 -0.91 49.84 -40.89
CA THR A 61 -0.08 50.59 -39.93
C THR A 61 -0.10 49.90 -38.56
N PHE A 62 1.07 49.69 -37.96
CA PHE A 62 1.22 49.03 -36.67
C PHE A 62 1.86 49.93 -35.61
N SER A 63 1.32 49.85 -34.40
CA SER A 63 1.87 50.49 -33.20
C SER A 63 2.35 49.45 -32.21
N LEU A 64 3.65 49.24 -32.13
CA LEU A 64 4.25 48.32 -31.18
C LEU A 64 4.40 48.99 -29.81
N ILE A 65 3.78 48.42 -28.78
CA ILE A 65 3.75 48.93 -27.41
C ILE A 65 4.52 47.95 -26.52
N ALA A 66 5.55 48.45 -25.85
CA ALA A 66 6.37 47.69 -24.91
C ALA A 66 6.40 48.38 -23.52
N PRO A 67 5.70 47.84 -22.52
CA PRO A 67 5.81 48.29 -21.13
C PRO A 67 7.19 47.93 -20.56
N ALA A 68 7.80 48.86 -19.81
CA ALA A 68 9.08 48.67 -19.13
C ALA A 68 8.98 49.11 -17.66
N TYR A 69 9.46 48.28 -16.74
CA TYR A 69 9.56 48.62 -15.32
C TYR A 69 10.82 48.00 -14.71
N ASN A 70 11.76 48.84 -14.28
CA ASN A 70 13.06 48.44 -13.72
C ASN A 70 13.92 47.59 -14.69
N GLU A 71 14.05 48.04 -15.94
CA GLU A 71 14.73 47.33 -17.02
C GLU A 71 16.13 47.91 -17.34
N GLY A 72 16.72 48.67 -16.42
CA GLY A 72 17.92 49.48 -16.68
C GLY A 72 19.12 48.68 -17.17
N MET A 73 19.21 47.38 -16.89
CA MET A 73 20.31 46.54 -17.37
C MET A 73 20.24 46.22 -18.87
N THR A 74 19.03 46.11 -19.44
CA THR A 74 18.78 45.50 -20.77
C THR A 74 18.01 46.43 -21.71
N ILE A 75 17.40 47.50 -21.20
CA ILE A 75 16.46 48.35 -21.96
C ILE A 75 17.04 48.91 -23.27
N ILE A 76 18.33 49.27 -23.31
CA ILE A 76 18.96 49.81 -24.54
C ILE A 76 19.06 48.72 -25.62
N GLU A 77 19.46 47.51 -25.25
CA GLU A 77 19.58 46.39 -26.20
C GLU A 77 18.21 45.98 -26.73
N ASN A 78 17.21 45.95 -25.84
CA ASN A 78 15.83 45.62 -26.17
C ASN A 78 15.22 46.64 -27.14
N VAL A 79 15.33 47.94 -26.86
CA VAL A 79 14.82 49.00 -27.76
C VAL A 79 15.57 49.00 -29.10
N ARG A 80 16.88 48.72 -29.10
CA ARG A 80 17.65 48.57 -30.34
C ARG A 80 17.17 47.39 -31.18
N SER A 81 16.84 46.25 -30.56
CA SER A 81 16.24 45.10 -31.25
C SER A 81 14.91 45.48 -31.90
N LEU A 82 14.01 46.14 -31.16
CA LEU A 82 12.71 46.59 -31.70
C LEU A 82 12.86 47.58 -32.87
N LEU A 83 13.82 48.50 -32.79
CA LEU A 83 14.12 49.45 -33.87
C LEU A 83 14.66 48.77 -35.14
N SER A 84 15.18 47.54 -35.04
CA SER A 84 15.70 46.77 -36.17
C SER A 84 14.62 46.01 -36.96
N LEU A 85 13.35 46.03 -36.51
CA LEU A 85 12.25 45.35 -37.17
C LEU A 85 12.02 45.86 -38.60
N TYR A 86 11.92 44.93 -39.55
CA TYR A 86 11.83 45.23 -40.97
C TYR A 86 10.36 45.45 -41.40
N TYR A 87 9.83 46.63 -41.12
CA TYR A 87 8.49 47.04 -41.57
C TYR A 87 8.38 48.56 -41.77
N HIS A 88 7.81 49.01 -42.90
CA HIS A 88 7.76 50.43 -43.25
C HIS A 88 6.84 51.23 -42.31
N ASN A 89 5.57 50.82 -42.23
CA ASN A 89 4.49 51.48 -41.49
C ASN A 89 4.42 51.06 -40.00
N LEU A 90 5.54 51.21 -39.27
CA LEU A 90 5.68 50.82 -37.87
C LEU A 90 6.09 52.01 -36.99
N GLU A 91 5.38 52.17 -35.86
CA GLU A 91 5.81 52.99 -34.73
C GLU A 91 6.10 52.11 -33.50
N ILE A 92 7.03 52.56 -32.65
CA ILE A 92 7.49 51.83 -31.46
C ILE A 92 7.31 52.74 -30.24
N ILE A 93 6.50 52.30 -29.29
CA ILE A 93 6.10 53.03 -28.09
C ILE A 93 6.62 52.27 -26.87
N ILE A 94 7.61 52.84 -26.19
CA ILE A 94 8.14 52.31 -24.93
C ILE A 94 7.46 53.05 -23.79
N VAL A 95 6.77 52.32 -22.92
CA VAL A 95 6.06 52.91 -21.76
C VAL A 95 6.82 52.58 -20.49
N ASN A 96 7.58 53.54 -19.97
CA ASN A 96 8.25 53.44 -18.68
C ASN A 96 7.22 53.58 -17.55
N ASP A 97 6.82 52.45 -16.94
CA ASP A 97 5.76 52.37 -15.94
C ASP A 97 6.25 52.74 -14.53
N GLY A 98 6.85 53.93 -14.40
CA GLY A 98 7.31 54.44 -13.12
C GLY A 98 8.50 53.67 -12.52
N SER A 99 9.46 53.27 -13.37
CA SER A 99 10.71 52.61 -12.95
C SER A 99 11.41 53.38 -11.82
N LYS A 100 11.98 52.63 -10.88
CA LYS A 100 12.75 53.13 -9.73
C LYS A 100 14.26 53.09 -9.96
N ASP A 101 14.70 52.47 -11.05
CA ASP A 101 16.11 52.38 -11.46
C ASP A 101 16.46 53.45 -12.51
N ASP A 102 17.59 53.28 -13.21
CA ASP A 102 18.11 54.21 -14.21
C ASP A 102 17.60 53.97 -15.65
N SER A 103 16.50 53.22 -15.81
CA SER A 103 15.92 52.87 -17.13
C SER A 103 15.65 54.10 -18.01
N MET A 104 14.97 55.10 -17.46
CA MET A 104 14.57 56.29 -18.21
C MET A 104 15.78 57.17 -18.57
N GLN A 105 16.73 57.32 -17.64
CA GLN A 105 17.96 58.09 -17.86
C GLN A 105 18.80 57.46 -18.97
N LYS A 106 18.89 56.12 -19.00
CA LYS A 106 19.57 55.38 -20.07
C LYS A 106 18.89 55.55 -21.42
N LEU A 107 17.56 55.52 -21.47
CA LEU A 107 16.80 55.77 -22.70
C LEU A 107 17.03 57.19 -23.24
N ILE A 108 16.97 58.20 -22.36
CA ILE A 108 17.22 59.60 -22.74
C ILE A 108 18.62 59.77 -23.32
N ALA A 109 19.64 59.23 -22.64
CA ALA A 109 21.02 59.35 -23.06
C ALA A 109 21.33 58.58 -24.36
N ALA A 110 20.83 57.34 -24.50
CA ALA A 110 21.16 56.48 -25.64
C ALA A 110 20.47 56.89 -26.94
N TYR A 111 19.29 57.51 -26.86
CA TYR A 111 18.47 57.86 -28.04
C TYR A 111 18.24 59.36 -28.19
N GLU A 112 18.98 60.21 -27.47
CA GLU A 112 18.89 61.68 -27.56
C GLU A 112 17.45 62.20 -27.45
N LEU A 113 16.72 61.73 -26.44
CA LEU A 113 15.30 61.99 -26.28
C LEU A 113 15.05 63.39 -25.68
N GLU A 114 14.06 64.11 -26.20
CA GLU A 114 13.54 65.35 -25.64
C GLU A 114 12.04 65.28 -25.38
N SER A 115 11.59 65.99 -24.34
CA SER A 115 10.16 66.10 -24.02
C SER A 115 9.45 66.90 -25.11
N THR A 116 8.30 66.41 -25.58
CA THR A 116 7.55 67.02 -26.67
C THR A 116 6.06 67.09 -26.36
N SER A 117 5.40 68.13 -26.86
CA SER A 117 3.93 68.21 -26.86
C SER A 117 3.38 67.17 -27.81
N PHE A 118 2.61 66.21 -27.31
CA PHE A 118 2.08 65.09 -28.11
C PHE A 118 0.56 65.04 -28.03
N PHE A 119 -0.09 64.84 -29.18
CA PHE A 119 -1.55 64.67 -29.24
C PHE A 119 -1.94 63.22 -28.94
N VAL A 120 -2.60 63.00 -27.80
CA VAL A 120 -3.08 61.69 -27.38
C VAL A 120 -4.45 61.42 -28.00
N GLN A 121 -4.59 60.31 -28.73
CA GLN A 121 -5.78 60.03 -29.53
C GLN A 121 -6.87 59.26 -28.77
N GLY A 122 -6.47 58.35 -27.88
CA GLY A 122 -7.40 57.57 -27.06
C GLY A 122 -7.77 58.25 -25.74
N ASN A 123 -8.83 57.74 -25.10
CA ASN A 123 -9.40 58.29 -23.87
C ASN A 123 -9.58 57.21 -22.77
N ILE A 124 -8.83 56.11 -22.84
CA ILE A 124 -8.85 55.06 -21.81
C ILE A 124 -8.28 55.64 -20.52
N GLU A 125 -8.92 55.35 -19.38
CA GLU A 125 -8.45 55.80 -18.07
C GLU A 125 -7.12 55.13 -17.69
N THR A 126 -6.11 55.94 -17.34
CA THR A 126 -4.77 55.49 -16.94
C THR A 126 -4.25 56.30 -15.77
N LYS A 127 -3.16 55.86 -15.13
CA LYS A 127 -2.41 56.73 -14.23
C LYS A 127 -1.76 57.89 -14.98
N GLU A 128 -1.33 58.89 -14.20
CA GLU A 128 -0.75 60.14 -14.72
C GLU A 128 0.50 59.88 -15.57
N VAL A 129 0.53 60.47 -16.76
CA VAL A 129 1.68 60.50 -17.67
C VAL A 129 2.53 61.72 -17.32
N ARG A 130 3.79 61.48 -16.96
CA ARG A 130 4.75 62.51 -16.54
C ARG A 130 5.35 63.26 -17.73
N GLY A 131 5.54 62.58 -18.85
CA GLY A 131 6.10 63.17 -20.06
C GLY A 131 6.12 62.20 -21.24
N ILE A 132 6.07 62.76 -22.45
CA ILE A 132 6.22 62.02 -23.71
C ILE A 132 7.46 62.56 -24.41
N TYR A 133 8.30 61.65 -24.89
CA TYR A 133 9.62 61.95 -25.41
C TYR A 133 9.80 61.41 -26.83
N LYS A 134 10.49 62.17 -27.67
CA LYS A 134 10.92 61.78 -29.01
C LYS A 134 12.41 62.04 -29.20
N SER A 135 13.05 61.28 -30.08
CA SER A 135 14.46 61.46 -30.41
C SER A 135 14.67 62.67 -31.32
N LYS A 136 15.74 63.43 -31.08
CA LYS A 136 16.25 64.44 -32.02
C LYS A 136 16.86 63.82 -33.27
N ASN A 137 17.32 62.58 -33.18
CA ASN A 137 17.98 61.90 -34.28
C ASN A 137 16.93 61.30 -35.24
N PRO A 138 16.91 61.71 -36.53
CA PRO A 138 15.95 61.19 -37.51
C PRO A 138 15.99 59.66 -37.70
N ALA A 139 17.11 59.00 -37.38
CA ALA A 139 17.22 57.55 -37.43
C ALA A 139 16.26 56.84 -36.46
N PHE A 140 15.89 57.50 -35.36
CA PHE A 140 14.98 56.97 -34.35
C PHE A 140 13.58 57.61 -34.42
N LYS A 141 13.19 58.18 -35.56
CA LYS A 141 11.88 58.87 -35.74
C LYS A 141 10.65 58.02 -35.38
N LYS A 142 10.80 56.69 -35.44
CA LYS A 142 9.74 55.72 -35.10
C LYS A 142 9.58 55.48 -33.59
N LEU A 143 10.54 55.93 -32.77
CA LEU A 143 10.57 55.71 -31.33
C LEU A 143 9.80 56.82 -30.59
N ILE A 144 8.86 56.41 -29.75
CA ILE A 144 8.15 57.23 -28.77
C ILE A 144 8.42 56.62 -27.40
N VAL A 145 8.84 57.43 -26.43
CA VAL A 145 9.03 56.98 -25.05
C VAL A 145 8.09 57.75 -24.15
N VAL A 146 7.40 57.07 -23.26
CA VAL A 146 6.38 57.63 -22.38
C VAL A 146 6.77 57.33 -20.94
N ASP A 147 6.95 58.36 -20.13
CA ASP A 147 7.17 58.22 -18.68
C ASP A 147 5.86 58.47 -17.94
N LYS A 148 5.52 57.60 -16.98
CA LYS A 148 4.27 57.66 -16.21
C LYS A 148 4.46 57.23 -14.77
N GLU A 149 3.45 57.44 -13.93
CA GLU A 149 3.40 56.82 -12.61
C GLU A 149 3.11 55.32 -12.69
N ASN A 150 3.72 54.52 -11.81
CA ASN A 150 3.59 53.05 -11.84
C ASN A 150 2.12 52.60 -11.67
N GLY A 151 1.55 51.97 -12.70
CA GLY A 151 0.17 51.48 -12.72
C GLY A 151 0.05 49.97 -12.96
N GLY A 152 1.17 49.28 -13.20
CA GLY A 152 1.20 47.88 -13.63
C GLY A 152 1.05 47.74 -15.15
N LYS A 153 1.34 46.53 -15.65
CA LYS A 153 1.40 46.22 -17.08
C LYS A 153 0.14 46.63 -17.86
N ALA A 154 -1.05 46.31 -17.35
CA ALA A 154 -2.32 46.66 -18.01
C ALA A 154 -2.51 48.18 -18.17
N ASP A 155 -2.17 48.97 -17.15
CA ASP A 155 -2.27 50.43 -17.19
C ASP A 155 -1.23 51.03 -18.14
N ALA A 156 0.00 50.50 -18.14
CA ALA A 156 1.05 50.89 -19.08
C ALA A 156 0.68 50.57 -20.54
N LEU A 157 0.09 49.40 -20.80
CA LEU A 157 -0.45 49.05 -22.12
C LEU A 157 -1.55 50.02 -22.55
N ASN A 158 -2.47 50.40 -21.66
CA ASN A 158 -3.51 51.38 -21.96
C ASN A 158 -2.96 52.76 -22.32
N VAL A 159 -1.89 53.22 -21.65
CA VAL A 159 -1.19 54.45 -22.05
C VAL A 159 -0.65 54.33 -23.47
N GLY A 160 -0.04 53.19 -23.80
CA GLY A 160 0.40 52.90 -25.17
C GLY A 160 -0.74 52.91 -26.19
N VAL A 161 -1.90 52.33 -25.85
CA VAL A 161 -3.09 52.34 -26.71
C VAL A 161 -3.60 53.76 -26.95
N ASN A 162 -3.64 54.60 -25.92
CA ASN A 162 -4.07 55.99 -26.05
C ASN A 162 -3.15 56.80 -26.98
N ILE A 163 -1.85 56.54 -26.95
CA ILE A 163 -0.83 57.26 -27.71
C ILE A 163 -0.70 56.72 -29.14
N SER A 164 -1.02 55.43 -29.35
CA SER A 164 -0.90 54.76 -30.64
C SER A 164 -1.71 55.43 -31.76
N ALA A 165 -1.14 55.48 -32.95
CA ALA A 165 -1.72 56.02 -34.17
C ALA A 165 -2.02 54.96 -35.25
N GLY A 166 -1.45 53.76 -35.14
CA GLY A 166 -1.61 52.69 -36.12
C GLY A 166 -3.00 52.04 -36.06
N ASP A 167 -3.44 51.47 -37.18
CA ASP A 167 -4.71 50.73 -37.30
C ASP A 167 -4.76 49.53 -36.36
N TYR A 168 -3.59 48.92 -36.12
CA TYR A 168 -3.41 47.76 -35.26
C TYR A 168 -2.34 48.05 -34.21
N ILE A 169 -2.59 47.61 -32.98
CA ILE A 169 -1.59 47.65 -31.90
C ILE A 169 -0.91 46.29 -31.78
N VAL A 170 0.38 46.28 -31.48
CA VAL A 170 1.16 45.07 -31.18
C VAL A 170 1.68 45.20 -29.76
N CYS A 171 1.28 44.30 -28.87
CA CYS A 171 1.73 44.31 -27.49
C CYS A 171 2.86 43.29 -27.33
N ILE A 172 3.97 43.73 -26.74
CA ILE A 172 5.14 42.90 -26.47
C ILE A 172 5.64 43.14 -25.04
N ASP A 173 6.22 42.11 -24.43
CA ASP A 173 7.10 42.32 -23.27
C ASP A 173 8.45 42.88 -23.74
N VAL A 174 8.96 43.90 -23.04
CA VAL A 174 10.19 44.59 -23.48
C VAL A 174 11.43 43.70 -23.40
N ASP A 175 11.40 42.62 -22.63
CA ASP A 175 12.48 41.63 -22.47
C ASP A 175 12.44 40.50 -23.53
N CYS A 176 11.52 40.58 -24.51
CA CYS A 176 11.42 39.61 -25.59
C CYS A 176 12.22 40.00 -26.83
N ILE A 177 12.71 38.99 -27.55
CA ILE A 177 13.45 39.15 -28.81
C ILE A 177 12.52 38.77 -29.96
N LEU A 178 12.26 39.71 -30.87
CA LEU A 178 11.45 39.46 -32.06
C LEU A 178 12.31 39.09 -33.26
N GLU A 179 11.77 38.22 -34.12
CA GLU A 179 12.33 38.01 -35.46
C GLU A 179 12.19 39.30 -36.29
N GLN A 180 13.20 39.62 -37.12
CA GLN A 180 13.21 40.88 -37.87
C GLN A 180 12.01 41.01 -38.83
N ASP A 181 11.47 39.89 -39.32
CA ASP A 181 10.31 39.82 -40.19
C ASP A 181 8.99 39.52 -39.45
N ALA A 182 8.98 39.57 -38.11
CA ALA A 182 7.82 39.19 -37.30
C ALA A 182 6.55 39.99 -37.64
N ILE A 183 6.70 41.31 -37.82
CA ILE A 183 5.58 42.20 -38.16
C ILE A 183 5.06 41.92 -39.58
N LEU A 184 5.92 41.55 -40.54
CA LEU A 184 5.51 41.18 -41.90
C LEU A 184 4.62 39.94 -41.90
N LYS A 185 5.03 38.90 -41.16
CA LYS A 185 4.24 37.67 -41.01
C LYS A 185 2.92 37.94 -40.31
N LEU A 186 2.95 38.78 -39.27
CA LEU A 186 1.78 39.14 -38.49
C LEU A 186 0.81 40.10 -39.22
N ALA A 187 1.27 40.87 -40.20
CA ALA A 187 0.41 41.71 -41.04
C ALA A 187 -0.47 40.89 -41.99
N LYS A 188 -0.03 39.68 -42.37
CA LYS A 188 -0.67 38.87 -43.39
C LYS A 188 -2.13 38.52 -43.09
N PRO A 189 -2.52 38.04 -41.90
CA PRO A 189 -3.94 37.74 -41.64
C PRO A 189 -4.85 38.96 -41.76
N PHE A 190 -4.37 40.16 -41.42
CA PHE A 190 -5.13 41.41 -41.58
C PHE A 190 -5.26 41.83 -43.05
N LEU A 191 -4.28 41.51 -43.89
CA LEU A 191 -4.33 41.73 -45.34
C LEU A 191 -5.23 40.71 -46.07
N GLU A 192 -5.30 39.49 -45.56
CA GLU A 192 -6.10 38.40 -46.13
C GLU A 192 -7.56 38.41 -45.66
N GLN A 193 -7.94 39.38 -44.81
CA GLN A 193 -9.31 39.52 -44.34
C GLN A 193 -10.27 39.77 -45.51
N THR A 194 -11.41 39.09 -45.51
CA THR A 194 -12.44 39.19 -46.56
C THR A 194 -13.79 39.54 -45.92
N GLU A 195 -14.62 38.53 -45.64
CA GLU A 195 -15.96 38.73 -45.07
C GLU A 195 -15.95 38.98 -43.56
N LYS A 196 -14.87 38.57 -42.88
CA LYS A 196 -14.74 38.67 -41.42
C LYS A 196 -13.56 39.54 -41.06
N ARG A 197 -13.78 40.44 -40.09
CA ARG A 197 -12.74 41.31 -39.56
C ARG A 197 -11.82 40.53 -38.63
N VAL A 198 -10.51 40.60 -38.87
CA VAL A 198 -9.53 40.01 -37.94
C VAL A 198 -9.33 40.99 -36.78
N ILE A 199 -9.82 40.63 -35.59
CA ILE A 199 -9.76 41.54 -34.43
C ILE A 199 -8.51 41.31 -33.57
N ALA A 200 -7.90 40.13 -33.68
CA ALA A 200 -6.68 39.78 -32.96
C ALA A 200 -5.91 38.67 -33.67
N CYS A 201 -4.57 38.78 -33.65
CA CYS A 201 -3.65 37.82 -34.25
C CYS A 201 -2.49 37.51 -33.29
N GLY A 202 -2.28 36.24 -32.98
CA GLY A 202 -1.12 35.75 -32.23
C GLY A 202 -0.10 35.02 -33.10
N GLY A 203 1.10 34.84 -32.54
CA GLY A 203 2.15 34.01 -33.12
C GLY A 203 2.70 32.98 -32.14
N VAL A 204 3.62 32.16 -32.63
CA VAL A 204 4.30 31.18 -31.78
C VAL A 204 5.43 31.83 -30.99
N ILE A 205 5.41 31.62 -29.68
CA ILE A 205 6.47 32.03 -28.76
C ILE A 205 7.43 30.86 -28.53
N ARG A 206 8.73 31.16 -28.56
CA ARG A 206 9.81 30.20 -28.36
C ARG A 206 10.73 30.62 -27.23
N LEU A 207 11.60 29.70 -26.82
CA LEU A 207 12.46 29.88 -25.65
C LEU A 207 13.84 30.35 -26.07
N ALA A 208 14.28 31.48 -25.52
CA ALA A 208 15.62 32.03 -25.73
C ALA A 208 16.67 31.43 -24.78
N ASN A 209 16.28 30.67 -23.75
CA ASN A 209 17.20 30.09 -22.78
C ASN A 209 18.28 29.24 -23.49
N ASN A 210 19.55 29.57 -23.22
CA ASN A 210 20.74 28.93 -23.81
C ASN A 210 20.87 29.04 -25.35
N CYS A 211 20.04 29.85 -26.01
CA CYS A 211 20.27 30.22 -27.42
C CYS A 211 21.40 31.24 -27.52
N ASN A 212 22.10 31.27 -28.65
CA ASN A 212 23.09 32.31 -28.90
C ASN A 212 22.37 33.55 -29.45
N VAL A 213 22.42 34.65 -28.68
CA VAL A 213 21.84 35.94 -29.05
C VAL A 213 22.96 36.91 -29.35
N ILE A 214 22.98 37.48 -30.55
CA ILE A 214 23.96 38.49 -30.96
C ILE A 214 23.18 39.70 -31.47
N ASN A 215 23.47 40.88 -30.91
CA ASN A 215 22.84 42.16 -31.28
C ASN A 215 21.29 42.13 -31.27
N GLY A 216 20.69 41.41 -30.33
CA GLY A 216 19.23 41.32 -30.21
C GLY A 216 18.55 40.46 -31.28
N SER A 217 19.30 39.54 -31.91
CA SER A 217 18.78 38.50 -32.82
C SER A 217 19.28 37.13 -32.39
N VAL A 218 18.44 36.10 -32.49
CA VAL A 218 18.82 34.71 -32.21
C VAL A 218 19.58 34.15 -33.42
N THR A 219 20.84 33.77 -33.25
CA THR A 219 21.70 33.28 -34.35
C THR A 219 21.85 31.77 -34.39
N ASP A 220 21.80 31.12 -33.22
CA ASP A 220 21.76 29.66 -33.11
C ASP A 220 20.76 29.24 -32.04
N VAL A 221 19.78 28.44 -32.45
CA VAL A 221 18.73 27.95 -31.56
C VAL A 221 19.20 26.67 -30.88
N ASN A 222 19.10 26.66 -29.56
CA ASN A 222 19.45 25.52 -28.73
C ASN A 222 18.30 25.21 -27.78
N LEU A 223 18.08 23.92 -27.52
CA LEU A 223 17.15 23.50 -26.48
C LEU A 223 17.71 23.91 -25.10
N PRO A 224 16.88 24.40 -24.16
CA PRO A 224 17.36 24.76 -22.83
C PRO A 224 18.14 23.62 -22.17
N LYS A 225 19.18 23.93 -21.40
CA LYS A 225 19.97 22.90 -20.70
C LYS A 225 19.29 22.45 -19.42
N SER A 226 18.54 23.30 -18.72
CA SER A 226 17.86 22.91 -17.48
C SER A 226 16.67 21.98 -17.75
N TRP A 227 16.36 21.10 -16.79
CA TRP A 227 15.21 20.20 -16.93
C TRP A 227 13.87 20.96 -17.03
N LEU A 228 13.70 22.00 -16.20
CA LEU A 228 12.50 22.83 -16.20
C LEU A 228 12.35 23.63 -17.49
N GLY A 229 13.45 24.17 -18.04
CA GLY A 229 13.45 24.86 -19.33
C GLY A 229 13.08 23.92 -20.48
N ARG A 230 13.68 22.73 -20.53
CA ARG A 230 13.37 21.70 -21.55
C ARG A 230 11.91 21.30 -21.54
N THR A 231 11.36 21.12 -20.35
CA THR A 231 9.97 20.69 -20.20
C THR A 231 8.99 21.78 -20.62
N GLN A 232 9.30 23.04 -20.34
CA GLN A 232 8.53 24.17 -20.84
C GLN A 232 8.61 24.31 -22.37
N ALA A 233 9.73 23.94 -23.01
CA ALA A 233 9.79 23.89 -24.47
C ALA A 233 8.70 22.97 -25.03
N LEU A 234 8.52 21.78 -24.42
CA LEU A 234 7.48 20.82 -24.80
C LEU A 234 6.07 21.35 -24.53
N GLU A 235 5.85 21.98 -23.36
CA GLU A 235 4.59 22.66 -23.03
C GLU A 235 4.24 23.73 -24.07
N TYR A 236 5.20 24.57 -24.48
CA TYR A 236 4.98 25.63 -25.48
C TYR A 236 4.71 25.05 -26.87
N ILE A 237 5.39 23.98 -27.28
CA ILE A 237 5.07 23.27 -28.52
C ILE A 237 3.62 22.77 -28.49
N ARG A 238 3.20 22.08 -27.42
CA ARG A 238 1.80 21.61 -27.26
C ARG A 238 0.81 22.78 -27.28
N ALA A 239 1.08 23.84 -26.54
CA ALA A 239 0.17 24.97 -26.39
C ALA A 239 0.02 25.75 -27.70
N PHE A 240 1.11 26.15 -28.35
CA PHE A 240 1.08 27.02 -29.52
C PHE A 240 0.83 26.26 -30.83
N ILE A 241 1.49 25.13 -31.06
CA ILE A 241 1.39 24.40 -32.33
C ILE A 241 0.14 23.53 -32.40
N LEU A 242 -0.23 22.87 -31.29
CA LEU A 242 -1.49 22.12 -31.24
C LEU A 242 -2.65 23.00 -30.76
N GLY A 243 -2.60 23.45 -29.51
CA GLY A 243 -3.72 24.14 -28.86
C GLY A 243 -4.20 25.39 -29.62
N ARG A 244 -3.35 26.41 -29.78
CA ARG A 244 -3.71 27.69 -30.41
C ARG A 244 -4.15 27.51 -31.86
N MET A 245 -3.49 26.64 -32.62
CA MET A 245 -3.85 26.37 -34.01
C MET A 245 -5.20 25.67 -34.16
N ALA A 246 -5.49 24.67 -33.32
CA ALA A 246 -6.79 24.00 -33.31
C ALA A 246 -7.90 24.98 -32.93
N TRP A 247 -7.70 25.76 -31.87
CA TRP A 247 -8.70 26.71 -31.38
C TRP A 247 -8.88 27.93 -32.29
N SER A 248 -7.84 28.38 -32.98
CA SER A 248 -7.91 29.37 -34.06
C SER A 248 -8.85 28.87 -35.16
N ARG A 249 -8.60 27.65 -35.67
CA ARG A 249 -9.44 27.00 -36.70
C ARG A 249 -10.88 26.74 -36.25
N ALA A 250 -11.09 26.42 -34.97
CA ALA A 250 -12.40 26.14 -34.41
C ALA A 250 -13.18 27.41 -34.00
N SER A 251 -12.60 28.61 -34.19
CA SER A 251 -13.14 29.88 -33.70
C SER A 251 -13.39 29.87 -32.18
N GLY A 252 -12.53 29.19 -31.41
CA GLY A 252 -12.61 29.09 -29.96
C GLY A 252 -11.34 29.55 -29.23
N LEU A 253 -10.48 30.30 -29.91
CA LEU A 253 -9.30 30.92 -29.30
C LEU A 253 -9.71 32.11 -28.43
N ILE A 254 -9.35 32.10 -27.15
CA ILE A 254 -9.72 33.15 -26.18
C ILE A 254 -8.53 33.82 -25.53
N LEU A 255 -7.31 33.48 -25.96
CA LEU A 255 -6.08 33.98 -25.40
C LEU A 255 -5.06 34.12 -26.52
N ILE A 256 -4.63 35.35 -26.74
CA ILE A 256 -3.43 35.73 -27.48
C ILE A 256 -2.39 36.10 -26.43
N SER A 257 -1.16 35.62 -26.60
CA SER A 257 -0.15 35.81 -25.55
C SER A 257 0.19 37.28 -25.33
N GLY A 258 0.20 37.70 -24.07
CA GLY A 258 0.66 39.03 -23.67
C GLY A 258 2.16 39.30 -23.87
N ALA A 259 2.95 38.32 -24.32
CA ALA A 259 4.36 38.53 -24.65
C ALA A 259 4.56 38.95 -26.12
N PHE A 260 3.66 38.56 -27.02
CA PHE A 260 3.61 39.04 -28.40
C PHE A 260 2.24 38.76 -29.04
N GLY A 261 1.52 39.82 -29.40
CA GLY A 261 0.22 39.70 -30.07
C GLY A 261 -0.26 41.02 -30.65
N ALA A 262 -1.06 40.95 -31.71
CA ALA A 262 -1.61 42.10 -32.38
C ALA A 262 -3.14 42.17 -32.26
N PHE A 263 -3.66 43.38 -32.15
CA PHE A 263 -5.07 43.65 -31.91
C PHE A 263 -5.54 44.83 -32.76
N ASP A 264 -6.79 44.76 -33.20
CA ASP A 264 -7.46 45.87 -33.88
C ASP A 264 -7.66 47.03 -32.88
N ARG A 265 -7.01 48.16 -33.14
CA ARG A 265 -6.98 49.29 -32.21
C ARG A 265 -8.37 49.86 -31.96
N GLN A 266 -9.20 49.95 -33.00
CA GLN A 266 -10.54 50.51 -32.87
C GLN A 266 -11.41 49.65 -31.95
N ILE A 267 -11.31 48.32 -32.08
CA ILE A 267 -12.05 47.39 -31.22
C ILE A 267 -11.51 47.43 -29.78
N VAL A 268 -10.20 47.54 -29.58
CA VAL A 268 -9.60 47.69 -28.23
C VAL A 268 -10.11 48.97 -27.55
N LEU A 269 -10.12 50.10 -28.25
CA LEU A 269 -10.67 51.37 -27.75
C LEU A 269 -12.17 51.24 -27.43
N ALA A 270 -12.96 50.64 -28.34
CA ALA A 270 -14.39 50.42 -28.13
C ALA A 270 -14.70 49.51 -26.94
N CYS A 271 -13.78 48.59 -26.61
CA CYS A 271 -13.90 47.71 -25.45
C CYS A 271 -13.36 48.32 -24.14
N GLY A 272 -12.73 49.51 -24.20
CA GLY A 272 -12.18 50.21 -23.04
C GLY A 272 -10.77 49.77 -22.62
N GLY A 273 -9.95 49.25 -23.54
CA GLY A 273 -8.55 48.86 -23.26
C GLY A 273 -8.40 47.64 -22.36
N TYR A 274 -7.19 47.37 -21.89
CA TYR A 274 -6.85 46.31 -20.92
C TYR A 274 -7.47 46.58 -19.54
N ASP A 275 -8.03 45.55 -18.90
CA ASP A 275 -8.59 45.69 -17.54
C ASP A 275 -7.48 45.68 -16.49
N ARG A 276 -7.42 46.75 -15.68
CA ARG A 276 -6.42 46.95 -14.62
C ARG A 276 -6.66 46.07 -13.38
N ASN A 277 -7.83 45.43 -13.27
CA ASN A 277 -8.23 44.64 -12.11
C ASN A 277 -7.98 43.14 -12.26
N THR A 278 -7.38 42.68 -13.36
CA THR A 278 -7.04 41.27 -13.57
C THR A 278 -5.54 41.08 -13.76
N VAL A 279 -5.03 39.91 -13.35
CA VAL A 279 -3.63 39.50 -13.56
C VAL A 279 -3.41 38.72 -14.87
N GLY A 280 -4.50 38.48 -15.62
CA GLY A 280 -4.52 37.85 -16.95
C GLY A 280 -5.15 38.79 -17.99
N GLU A 281 -4.59 40.00 -18.09
CA GLU A 281 -5.10 41.12 -18.88
C GLU A 281 -5.22 40.80 -20.38
N ASP A 282 -4.34 39.96 -20.90
CA ASP A 282 -4.28 39.52 -22.30
C ASP A 282 -5.45 38.59 -22.65
N MET A 283 -5.72 37.59 -21.80
CA MET A 283 -6.88 36.70 -21.94
C MET A 283 -8.20 37.47 -21.83
N GLU A 284 -8.30 38.35 -20.83
CA GLU A 284 -9.52 39.08 -20.54
C GLU A 284 -9.90 40.01 -21.70
N LEU A 285 -8.92 40.72 -22.27
CA LEU A 285 -9.13 41.61 -23.41
C LEU A 285 -9.69 40.83 -24.60
N VAL A 286 -9.09 39.68 -24.95
CA VAL A 286 -9.55 38.87 -26.09
C VAL A 286 -10.99 38.40 -25.87
N VAL A 287 -11.32 37.88 -24.68
CA VAL A 287 -12.69 37.45 -24.34
C VAL A 287 -13.68 38.61 -24.44
N ARG A 288 -13.30 39.80 -23.96
CA ARG A 288 -14.14 41.00 -24.00
C ARG A 288 -14.32 41.55 -25.41
N MET A 289 -13.27 41.59 -26.23
CA MET A 289 -13.36 41.99 -27.65
C MET A 289 -14.29 41.06 -28.42
N ARG A 290 -14.16 39.74 -28.23
CA ARG A 290 -15.07 38.77 -28.85
C ARG A 290 -16.51 38.96 -28.40
N ARG A 291 -16.73 39.13 -27.10
CA ARG A 291 -18.05 39.41 -26.54
C ARG A 291 -18.66 40.66 -27.19
N TYR A 292 -17.89 41.74 -27.32
CA TYR A 292 -18.32 42.96 -27.98
C TYR A 292 -18.76 42.70 -29.42
N MET A 293 -17.96 41.98 -30.21
CA MET A 293 -18.30 41.66 -31.61
C MET A 293 -19.59 40.82 -31.73
N GLU A 294 -19.78 39.82 -30.85
CA GLU A 294 -21.02 39.03 -30.81
C GLU A 294 -22.24 39.88 -30.42
N GLU A 295 -22.09 40.79 -29.45
CA GLU A 295 -23.16 41.70 -29.01
C GLU A 295 -23.52 42.73 -30.10
N GLN A 296 -22.53 43.18 -30.89
CA GLN A 296 -22.73 44.04 -32.06
C GLN A 296 -23.14 43.28 -33.33
N LYS A 297 -23.20 41.94 -33.29
CA LYS A 297 -23.48 41.05 -34.44
C LYS A 297 -22.57 41.31 -35.65
N GLN A 298 -21.30 41.63 -35.40
CA GLN A 298 -20.30 41.83 -36.44
C GLN A 298 -19.48 40.56 -36.65
N ALA A 299 -19.27 40.16 -37.91
CA ALA A 299 -18.50 38.97 -38.22
C ALA A 299 -16.99 39.21 -37.97
N TYR A 300 -16.37 38.34 -37.16
CA TYR A 300 -14.99 38.49 -36.72
C TYR A 300 -14.21 37.18 -36.70
N GLU A 301 -12.88 37.28 -36.66
CA GLU A 301 -11.98 36.16 -36.38
C GLU A 301 -10.86 36.55 -35.42
N VAL A 302 -10.45 35.58 -34.60
CA VAL A 302 -9.24 35.63 -33.76
C VAL A 302 -8.34 34.50 -34.22
N VAL A 303 -7.16 34.85 -34.72
CA VAL A 303 -6.28 33.92 -35.42
C VAL A 303 -4.94 33.76 -34.71
N ASN A 304 -4.29 32.63 -34.96
CA ASN A 304 -2.92 32.38 -34.55
C ASN A 304 -2.17 31.81 -35.75
N ILE A 305 -0.99 32.36 -36.04
CA ILE A 305 -0.10 31.83 -37.08
C ILE A 305 0.95 30.90 -36.45
N PRO A 306 1.32 29.80 -37.14
CA PRO A 306 2.21 28.80 -36.59
C PRO A 306 3.70 29.17 -36.70
N ASP A 307 4.07 30.30 -37.31
CA ASP A 307 5.46 30.75 -37.43
C ASP A 307 6.02 31.28 -36.10
N PRO A 308 7.34 31.12 -35.83
CA PRO A 308 7.95 31.66 -34.65
C PRO A 308 8.17 33.15 -34.87
N LEU A 309 7.62 33.97 -33.98
CA LEU A 309 7.69 35.44 -34.10
C LEU A 309 8.45 36.08 -32.95
N CYS A 310 8.55 35.40 -31.81
CA CYS A 310 9.02 35.96 -30.56
C CYS A 310 9.75 34.91 -29.71
N TRP A 311 10.84 35.33 -29.07
CA TRP A 311 11.64 34.53 -28.15
C TRP A 311 11.65 35.15 -26.75
N THR A 312 11.41 34.33 -25.73
CA THR A 312 11.31 34.77 -24.32
C THR A 312 12.11 33.86 -23.39
N GLU A 313 12.47 34.36 -22.20
CA GLU A 313 13.08 33.58 -21.13
C GLU A 313 12.01 32.88 -20.27
N VAL A 314 12.14 31.57 -20.05
CA VAL A 314 11.31 30.84 -19.07
C VAL A 314 12.00 30.64 -17.73
N PRO A 315 11.23 30.49 -16.63
CA PRO A 315 11.79 30.17 -15.32
C PRO A 315 12.56 28.85 -15.31
N GLU A 316 13.84 28.88 -14.90
CA GLU A 316 14.64 27.66 -14.66
C GLU A 316 14.66 27.23 -13.19
N SER A 317 13.95 27.95 -12.31
CA SER A 317 13.79 27.61 -10.89
C SER A 317 12.34 27.25 -10.54
N LYS A 318 12.17 26.29 -9.62
CA LYS A 318 10.83 25.80 -9.21
C LYS A 318 9.98 26.90 -8.57
N GLU A 319 10.60 27.79 -7.80
CA GLU A 319 9.87 28.83 -7.09
C GLU A 319 9.28 29.87 -8.05
N VAL A 320 10.09 30.33 -9.01
CA VAL A 320 9.66 31.30 -10.03
C VAL A 320 8.62 30.67 -10.95
N LEU A 321 8.82 29.40 -11.36
CA LEU A 321 7.82 28.64 -12.12
C LEU A 321 6.48 28.56 -11.38
N ARG A 322 6.49 28.27 -10.07
CA ARG A 322 5.28 28.19 -9.26
C ARG A 322 4.55 29.53 -9.20
N LYS A 323 5.27 30.64 -9.02
CA LYS A 323 4.69 32.00 -9.03
C LYS A 323 4.06 32.31 -10.40
N GLN A 324 4.74 31.96 -11.49
CA GLN A 324 4.22 32.15 -12.85
C GLN A 324 2.94 31.35 -13.12
N ARG A 325 2.94 30.04 -12.84
CA ARG A 325 1.76 29.18 -13.07
C ARG A 325 0.59 29.52 -12.15
N ASN A 326 0.86 29.94 -10.92
CA ASN A 326 -0.16 30.47 -10.01
C ASN A 326 -0.84 31.72 -10.61
N ARG A 327 -0.07 32.67 -11.16
CA ARG A 327 -0.63 33.86 -11.84
C ARG A 327 -1.50 33.47 -13.03
N TRP A 328 -1.03 32.56 -13.88
CA TRP A 328 -1.80 32.11 -15.06
C TRP A 328 -3.13 31.47 -14.67
N MET A 329 -3.13 30.63 -13.62
CA MET A 329 -4.36 30.03 -13.11
C MET A 329 -5.33 31.08 -12.56
N ARG A 330 -4.83 32.05 -11.77
CA ARG A 330 -5.65 33.16 -11.26
C ARG A 330 -6.27 33.99 -12.39
N GLY A 331 -5.47 34.39 -13.38
CA GLY A 331 -5.96 35.17 -14.53
C GLY A 331 -6.99 34.42 -15.37
N THR A 332 -6.80 33.10 -15.55
CA THR A 332 -7.77 32.22 -16.23
C THR A 332 -9.09 32.18 -15.47
N MET A 333 -9.04 31.92 -14.16
CA MET A 333 -10.21 31.88 -13.30
C MET A 333 -10.94 33.23 -13.26
N GLU A 334 -10.22 34.34 -13.07
CA GLU A 334 -10.75 35.70 -13.08
C GLU A 334 -11.53 35.99 -14.36
N THR A 335 -10.91 35.72 -15.52
CA THR A 335 -11.51 35.97 -16.82
C THR A 335 -12.78 35.14 -17.04
N LEU A 336 -12.70 33.83 -16.79
CA LEU A 336 -13.86 32.93 -16.95
C LEU A 336 -15.00 33.31 -16.02
N TRP A 337 -14.70 33.71 -14.78
CA TRP A 337 -15.71 34.09 -13.80
C TRP A 337 -16.36 35.45 -14.12
N LYS A 338 -15.55 36.43 -14.53
CA LYS A 338 -16.00 37.76 -14.95
C LYS A 338 -16.95 37.65 -16.16
N HIS A 339 -16.64 36.78 -17.10
CA HIS A 339 -17.41 36.55 -18.33
C HIS A 339 -18.30 35.29 -18.30
N ARG A 340 -18.65 34.78 -17.10
CA ARG A 340 -19.44 33.55 -16.94
C ARG A 340 -20.80 33.54 -17.65
N LYS A 341 -21.37 34.71 -17.94
CA LYS A 341 -22.64 34.85 -18.69
C LYS A 341 -22.55 34.38 -20.16
N LEU A 342 -21.32 34.25 -20.68
CA LEU A 342 -21.07 33.71 -22.02
C LEU A 342 -21.19 32.19 -22.06
N MET A 343 -20.85 31.53 -20.94
CA MET A 343 -20.75 30.08 -20.87
C MET A 343 -22.13 29.43 -20.96
N PHE A 344 -22.26 28.45 -21.85
CA PHE A 344 -23.52 27.76 -22.18
C PHE A 344 -24.63 28.70 -22.69
N ASN A 345 -24.27 29.86 -23.21
CA ASN A 345 -25.23 30.80 -23.77
C ASN A 345 -25.23 30.70 -25.31
N PRO A 346 -26.31 30.18 -25.92
CA PRO A 346 -26.37 29.96 -27.37
C PRO A 346 -26.34 31.27 -28.18
N LYS A 347 -26.61 32.43 -27.57
CA LYS A 347 -26.50 33.74 -28.23
C LYS A 347 -25.08 34.05 -28.72
N TYR A 348 -24.07 33.46 -28.09
CA TYR A 348 -22.66 33.64 -28.43
C TYR A 348 -22.11 32.46 -29.26
N GLY A 349 -22.99 31.64 -29.88
CA GLY A 349 -22.61 30.56 -30.79
C GLY A 349 -21.56 29.60 -30.23
N ARG A 350 -20.54 29.28 -31.03
CA ARG A 350 -19.44 28.36 -30.63
C ARG A 350 -18.58 28.93 -29.49
N PHE A 351 -18.47 30.25 -29.39
CA PHE A 351 -17.71 30.89 -28.33
C PHE A 351 -18.34 30.58 -26.96
N GLY A 352 -19.65 30.76 -26.83
CA GLY A 352 -20.38 30.48 -25.59
C GLY A 352 -20.65 28.99 -25.32
N MET A 353 -20.91 28.20 -26.37
CA MET A 353 -21.35 26.80 -26.22
C MET A 353 -20.21 25.77 -26.21
N ILE A 354 -19.04 26.09 -26.75
CA ILE A 354 -17.94 25.12 -26.91
C ILE A 354 -16.66 25.65 -26.27
N SER A 355 -16.23 26.85 -26.65
CA SER A 355 -14.95 27.42 -26.19
C SER A 355 -14.97 27.72 -24.69
N MET A 356 -15.88 28.57 -24.20
CA MET A 356 -15.95 28.90 -22.78
C MET A 356 -16.09 27.67 -21.86
N PRO A 357 -16.96 26.68 -22.14
CA PRO A 357 -17.02 25.43 -21.37
C PRO A 357 -15.71 24.63 -21.37
N TYR A 358 -15.02 24.50 -22.51
CA TYR A 358 -13.74 23.78 -22.57
C TYR A 358 -12.72 24.38 -21.60
N TRP A 359 -12.53 25.70 -21.67
CA TRP A 359 -11.59 26.41 -20.82
C TRP A 359 -11.96 26.32 -19.33
N PHE A 360 -13.26 26.20 -19.02
CA PHE A 360 -13.71 25.99 -17.64
C PHE A 360 -13.44 24.56 -17.14
N PHE A 361 -13.87 23.52 -17.87
CA PHE A 361 -13.82 22.13 -17.38
C PHE A 361 -12.45 21.45 -17.52
N PHE A 362 -11.64 21.86 -18.49
CA PHE A 362 -10.38 21.16 -18.80
C PHE A 362 -9.14 21.99 -18.45
N GLU A 363 -9.16 23.31 -18.68
CA GLU A 363 -8.01 24.17 -18.35
C GLU A 363 -8.07 24.66 -16.89
N PHE A 364 -9.22 25.18 -16.44
CA PHE A 364 -9.40 25.65 -15.06
C PHE A 364 -9.62 24.50 -14.06
N LEU A 365 -10.62 23.64 -14.28
CA LEU A 365 -10.94 22.56 -13.33
C LEU A 365 -9.94 21.38 -13.37
N GLY A 366 -9.16 21.21 -14.46
CA GLY A 366 -8.24 20.08 -14.62
C GLY A 366 -7.33 19.84 -13.42
N PRO A 367 -6.53 20.82 -12.98
CA PRO A 367 -5.66 20.68 -11.81
C PRO A 367 -6.40 20.35 -10.50
N LEU A 368 -7.66 20.78 -10.35
CA LEU A 368 -8.47 20.46 -9.17
C LEU A 368 -8.95 19.01 -9.21
N VAL A 369 -9.44 18.54 -10.35
CA VAL A 369 -9.86 17.15 -10.56
C VAL A 369 -8.69 16.20 -10.30
N GLU A 370 -7.51 16.50 -10.87
CA GLU A 370 -6.30 15.72 -10.64
C GLU A 370 -5.89 15.69 -9.15
N PHE A 371 -5.93 16.85 -8.48
CA PHE A 371 -5.61 16.93 -7.05
C PHE A 371 -6.58 16.10 -6.19
N THR A 372 -7.88 16.16 -6.49
CA THR A 372 -8.88 15.32 -5.81
C THR A 372 -8.66 13.84 -6.10
N GLY A 373 -8.20 13.46 -7.30
CA GLY A 373 -7.83 12.09 -7.64
C GLY A 373 -6.74 11.52 -6.75
N TYR A 374 -5.71 12.32 -6.40
CA TYR A 374 -4.70 11.90 -5.43
C TYR A 374 -5.28 11.65 -4.04
N ILE A 375 -6.23 12.48 -3.60
CA ILE A 375 -6.90 12.30 -2.29
C ILE A 375 -7.75 11.02 -2.30
N VAL A 376 -8.57 10.83 -3.35
CA VAL A 376 -9.40 9.63 -3.50
C VAL A 376 -8.55 8.37 -3.56
N PHE A 377 -7.42 8.40 -4.29
CA PHE A 377 -6.48 7.28 -4.33
C PHE A 377 -5.96 6.90 -2.95
N VAL A 378 -5.53 7.89 -2.14
CA VAL A 378 -5.05 7.64 -0.77
C VAL A 378 -6.17 7.05 0.09
N ILE A 379 -7.40 7.56 -0.01
CA ILE A 379 -8.55 7.02 0.71
C ILE A 379 -8.82 5.57 0.30
N PHE A 380 -8.89 5.28 -1.00
CA PHE A 380 -9.14 3.92 -1.50
C PHE A 380 -8.02 2.95 -1.14
N PHE A 381 -6.78 3.43 -1.13
CA PHE A 381 -5.61 2.65 -0.72
C PHE A 381 -5.69 2.27 0.75
N ILE A 382 -6.00 3.22 1.64
CA ILE A 382 -6.17 2.97 3.08
C ILE A 382 -7.34 2.01 3.34
N LEU A 383 -8.42 2.10 2.54
CA LEU A 383 -9.58 1.23 2.66
C LEU A 383 -9.37 -0.15 2.02
N GLY A 384 -8.28 -0.39 1.28
CA GLY A 384 -8.02 -1.67 0.62
C GLY A 384 -8.97 -2.00 -0.55
N ILE A 385 -9.70 -1.02 -1.07
CA ILE A 385 -10.74 -1.21 -2.11
C ILE A 385 -10.24 -0.93 -3.55
N ILE A 386 -8.92 -0.83 -3.74
CA ILE A 386 -8.32 -0.59 -5.06
C ILE A 386 -8.30 -1.89 -5.86
N ASN A 387 -8.94 -1.86 -7.04
CA ASN A 387 -8.71 -2.88 -8.06
C ASN A 387 -7.37 -2.59 -8.76
N TRP A 388 -6.30 -3.25 -8.30
CA TRP A 388 -4.94 -3.02 -8.80
C TRP A 388 -4.78 -3.28 -10.32
N PRO A 389 -5.30 -4.39 -10.90
CA PRO A 389 -5.25 -4.59 -12.34
C PRO A 389 -5.88 -3.43 -13.14
N PHE A 390 -7.07 -2.99 -12.73
CA PHE A 390 -7.76 -1.87 -13.39
C PHE A 390 -6.99 -0.56 -13.22
N PHE A 391 -6.48 -0.28 -12.02
CA PHE A 391 -5.67 0.89 -11.73
C PHE A 391 -4.44 0.96 -12.63
N PHE A 392 -3.64 -0.10 -12.70
CA PHE A 392 -2.43 -0.13 -13.54
C PHE A 392 -2.75 -0.03 -15.04
N ALA A 393 -3.84 -0.66 -15.50
CA ALA A 393 -4.29 -0.55 -16.88
C ALA A 393 -4.70 0.90 -17.23
N LEU A 394 -5.52 1.54 -16.39
CA LEU A 394 -5.96 2.91 -16.60
C LEU A 394 -4.79 3.91 -16.48
N PHE A 395 -3.91 3.72 -15.50
CA PHE A 395 -2.70 4.54 -15.34
C PHE A 395 -1.79 4.43 -16.58
N ALA A 396 -1.53 3.21 -17.06
CA ALA A 396 -0.75 2.98 -18.27
C ALA A 396 -1.40 3.62 -19.50
N LEU A 397 -2.72 3.52 -19.66
CA LEU A 397 -3.46 4.15 -20.75
C LEU A 397 -3.33 5.67 -20.73
N VAL A 398 -3.58 6.30 -19.58
CA VAL A 398 -3.48 7.76 -19.42
C VAL A 398 -2.05 8.23 -19.69
N MET A 399 -1.04 7.54 -19.14
CA MET A 399 0.36 7.87 -19.38
C MET A 399 0.78 7.70 -20.83
N ALA A 400 0.42 6.59 -21.45
CA ALA A 400 0.68 6.36 -22.87
C ALA A 400 0.01 7.44 -23.73
N SER A 401 -1.23 7.82 -23.44
CA SER A 401 -1.94 8.86 -24.19
C SER A 401 -1.25 10.24 -24.10
N GLY A 402 -0.80 10.65 -22.92
CA GLY A 402 -0.10 11.93 -22.72
C GLY A 402 1.28 11.96 -23.39
N ILE A 403 2.00 10.84 -23.35
CA ILE A 403 3.27 10.66 -24.06
C ILE A 403 3.04 10.73 -25.57
N LEU A 404 2.05 9.99 -26.10
CA LEU A 404 1.71 9.98 -27.52
C LEU A 404 1.30 11.37 -28.01
N TYR A 405 0.48 12.10 -27.24
CA TYR A 405 0.06 13.46 -27.58
C TYR A 405 1.27 14.42 -27.66
N SER A 406 2.22 14.28 -26.75
CA SER A 406 3.44 15.11 -26.72
C SER A 406 4.40 14.76 -27.86
N ILE A 407 4.57 13.47 -28.17
CA ILE A 407 5.33 13.02 -29.36
C ILE A 407 4.68 13.55 -30.63
N TYR A 408 3.35 13.45 -30.73
CA TYR A 408 2.60 13.98 -31.86
C TYR A 408 2.81 15.50 -32.03
N ALA A 409 2.81 16.26 -30.93
CA ALA A 409 3.10 17.70 -30.97
C ALA A 409 4.49 17.99 -31.56
N ILE A 410 5.52 17.23 -31.16
CA ILE A 410 6.87 17.34 -31.72
C ILE A 410 6.88 17.00 -33.22
N LEU A 411 6.15 15.95 -33.64
CA LEU A 411 6.07 15.57 -35.06
C LEU A 411 5.40 16.65 -35.91
N VAL A 412 4.31 17.25 -35.42
CA VAL A 412 3.64 18.37 -36.13
C VAL A 412 4.57 19.57 -36.22
N ASP A 413 5.29 19.90 -35.14
CA ASP A 413 6.29 20.97 -35.10
C ASP A 413 7.42 20.77 -36.14
N LEU A 414 7.92 19.53 -36.25
CA LEU A 414 8.93 19.14 -37.25
C LEU A 414 8.43 19.27 -38.69
N VAL A 415 7.19 18.85 -38.97
CA VAL A 415 6.57 18.98 -40.30
C VAL A 415 6.43 20.46 -40.71
N SER A 416 6.22 21.34 -39.72
CA SER A 416 6.21 22.79 -39.94
C SER A 416 7.59 23.46 -40.05
N HIS A 417 8.70 22.71 -39.95
CA HIS A 417 10.11 23.17 -39.99
C HIS A 417 10.39 24.40 -39.11
N GLN A 418 9.82 24.42 -37.92
CA GLN A 418 9.73 25.65 -37.14
C GLN A 418 11.06 26.02 -36.47
N VAL A 419 11.67 25.10 -35.69
CA VAL A 419 12.79 25.51 -34.81
C VAL A 419 13.81 24.39 -34.52
N TYR A 420 13.44 23.33 -33.80
CA TYR A 420 14.40 22.36 -33.28
C TYR A 420 14.68 21.24 -34.29
N THR A 421 15.68 21.43 -35.14
CA THR A 421 15.99 20.50 -36.25
C THR A 421 17.19 19.59 -35.98
N LYS A 422 17.96 19.83 -34.91
CA LYS A 422 19.15 19.03 -34.55
C LYS A 422 18.72 17.65 -34.03
N LYS A 423 19.33 16.57 -34.53
CA LYS A 423 19.03 15.17 -34.09
C LYS A 423 19.12 14.99 -32.57
N ARG A 424 20.09 15.64 -31.93
CA ARG A 424 20.31 15.61 -30.48
C ARG A 424 19.16 16.25 -29.69
N ASP A 425 18.58 17.33 -30.22
CA ASP A 425 17.47 18.03 -29.57
C ASP A 425 16.21 17.17 -29.61
N LEU A 426 15.97 16.48 -30.74
CA LEU A 426 14.86 15.54 -30.89
C LEU A 426 14.95 14.38 -29.88
N SER A 427 16.11 13.72 -29.76
CA SER A 427 16.28 12.65 -28.76
C SER A 427 16.12 13.17 -27.33
N THR A 428 16.56 14.39 -27.06
CA THR A 428 16.43 15.03 -25.74
C THR A 428 14.97 15.37 -25.44
N LEU A 429 14.21 15.83 -26.42
CA LEU A 429 12.78 16.10 -26.27
C LEU A 429 11.99 14.80 -26.04
N LEU A 430 12.26 13.74 -26.80
CA LEU A 430 11.59 12.43 -26.63
C LEU A 430 11.82 11.84 -25.23
N THR A 431 13.05 11.92 -24.71
CA THR A 431 13.34 11.52 -23.33
C THR A 431 12.67 12.44 -22.30
N THR A 432 12.54 13.74 -22.61
CA THR A 432 11.81 14.69 -21.76
C THR A 432 10.33 14.35 -21.66
N VAL A 433 9.69 13.93 -22.77
CA VAL A 433 8.27 13.53 -22.80
C VAL A 433 7.96 12.41 -21.79
N ILE A 434 8.83 11.40 -21.68
CA ILE A 434 8.58 10.24 -20.80
C ILE A 434 8.62 10.64 -19.31
N LEU A 435 9.49 11.58 -18.96
CA LEU A 435 9.74 11.96 -17.57
C LEU A 435 8.96 13.21 -17.11
N GLU A 436 8.43 14.01 -18.04
CA GLU A 436 7.63 15.21 -17.77
C GLU A 436 6.45 14.96 -16.82
N PRO A 437 5.63 13.91 -17.01
CA PRO A 437 4.47 13.64 -16.16
C PRO A 437 4.86 13.32 -14.71
N LEU A 438 6.08 12.81 -14.48
CA LEU A 438 6.55 12.37 -13.17
C LEU A 438 7.18 13.50 -12.35
N TYR A 439 7.61 14.60 -12.98
CA TYR A 439 8.36 15.66 -12.30
C TYR A 439 7.78 17.05 -12.47
N PHE A 440 7.49 17.47 -13.70
CA PHE A 440 7.06 18.84 -13.99
C PHE A 440 5.56 18.99 -13.75
N HIS A 441 4.77 18.03 -14.23
CA HIS A 441 3.31 18.06 -14.13
C HIS A 441 2.82 18.20 -12.67
N PRO A 442 3.33 17.45 -11.66
CA PRO A 442 2.92 17.63 -10.27
C PRO A 442 3.24 19.03 -9.70
N ILE A 443 4.30 19.69 -10.20
CA ILE A 443 4.65 21.06 -9.80
C ILE A 443 3.61 22.04 -10.34
N VAL A 444 3.20 21.87 -11.61
CA VAL A 444 2.19 22.71 -12.27
C VAL A 444 0.81 22.52 -11.63
N VAL A 445 0.39 21.27 -11.38
CA VAL A 445 -0.88 20.95 -10.70
C VAL A 445 -0.92 21.61 -9.32
N LYS A 446 0.14 21.46 -8.52
CA LYS A 446 0.26 22.10 -7.21
C LYS A 446 0.20 23.63 -7.31
N ALA A 447 0.84 24.22 -8.33
CA ALA A 447 0.81 25.66 -8.56
C ALA A 447 -0.60 26.14 -8.95
N GLY A 448 -1.32 25.37 -9.76
CA GLY A 448 -2.71 25.63 -10.15
C GLY A 448 -3.65 25.60 -8.95
N VAL A 449 -3.62 24.54 -8.14
CA VAL A 449 -4.41 24.44 -6.90
C VAL A 449 -4.12 25.62 -5.97
N GLN A 450 -2.84 25.97 -5.79
CA GLN A 450 -2.46 27.13 -4.99
C GLN A 450 -3.01 28.45 -5.58
N GLY A 451 -3.02 28.59 -6.90
CA GLY A 451 -3.60 29.75 -7.59
C GLY A 451 -5.08 29.95 -7.28
N VAL A 452 -5.85 28.86 -7.28
CA VAL A 452 -7.27 28.87 -6.89
C VAL A 452 -7.43 29.30 -5.42
N VAL A 453 -6.61 28.75 -4.52
CA VAL A 453 -6.63 29.13 -3.09
C VAL A 453 -6.28 30.60 -2.90
N ASP A 454 -5.26 31.11 -3.58
CA ASP A 454 -4.79 32.49 -3.44
C ASP A 454 -5.80 33.50 -4.01
N TYR A 455 -6.54 33.13 -5.06
CA TYR A 455 -7.67 33.92 -5.56
C TYR A 455 -8.72 34.14 -4.47
N PHE A 456 -9.18 33.07 -3.81
CA PHE A 456 -10.17 33.18 -2.72
C PHE A 456 -9.62 33.90 -1.48
N ARG A 457 -8.30 33.94 -1.30
CA ARG A 457 -7.62 34.72 -0.25
C ARG A 457 -7.38 36.20 -0.61
N LYS A 458 -7.85 36.67 -1.78
CA LYS A 458 -7.71 38.06 -2.26
C LYS A 458 -6.27 38.58 -2.31
N GLN A 459 -5.29 37.72 -2.63
CA GLN A 459 -3.92 38.18 -2.89
C GLN A 459 -3.81 38.68 -4.33
N HIS A 460 -3.71 40.00 -4.53
CA HIS A 460 -3.70 40.65 -5.85
C HIS A 460 -2.31 41.12 -6.34
N GLY A 461 -1.21 40.68 -5.70
CA GLY A 461 0.15 41.11 -6.03
C GLY A 461 0.85 40.29 -7.14
N TRP A 462 1.72 40.97 -7.90
CA TRP A 462 2.60 40.41 -8.95
C TRP A 462 3.77 39.56 -8.39
N GLY A 463 4.36 39.97 -7.26
CA GLY A 463 5.56 39.37 -6.68
C GLY A 463 6.82 39.62 -7.53
N GLU A 464 7.97 39.86 -6.90
CA GLU A 464 9.22 40.09 -7.64
C GLU A 464 9.70 38.78 -8.33
N MET A 465 9.93 38.87 -9.64
CA MET A 465 10.54 37.81 -10.44
C MET A 465 11.98 38.21 -10.80
N THR A 466 12.96 37.58 -10.15
CA THR A 466 14.38 37.72 -10.53
C THR A 466 14.68 36.84 -11.75
N ARG A 467 14.94 37.47 -12.90
CA ARG A 467 15.40 36.83 -14.15
C ARG A 467 16.92 36.65 -14.14
N GLN A 468 17.45 35.69 -14.90
CA GLN A 468 18.89 35.38 -14.89
C GLN A 468 19.69 36.07 -16.01
N GLY A 469 19.02 36.57 -17.06
CA GLY A 469 19.67 37.18 -18.22
C GLY A 469 20.31 36.15 -19.16
N PHE A 470 20.66 36.57 -20.38
CA PHE A 470 21.05 35.67 -21.48
C PHE A 470 22.47 35.06 -21.40
N GLN A 471 23.26 35.34 -20.36
CA GLN A 471 24.61 34.78 -20.19
C GLN A 471 24.74 33.99 -18.87
N GLN A 472 24.81 32.66 -18.96
CA GLN A 472 25.11 31.79 -17.81
C GLN A 472 26.64 31.65 -17.61
N LYS A 473 27.14 32.12 -16.46
CA LYS A 473 28.45 31.69 -15.91
C LYS A 473 28.26 30.35 -15.19
N GLU A 474 28.74 29.26 -15.77
CA GLU A 474 28.81 27.96 -15.09
C GLU A 474 29.84 28.02 -13.94
N SER A 475 29.38 27.87 -12.70
CA SER A 475 30.27 27.67 -11.55
C SER A 475 30.69 26.19 -11.49
N ASN A 476 31.91 25.89 -11.91
CA ASN A 476 32.54 24.58 -11.74
C ASN A 476 32.86 24.31 -10.25
N GLU A 477 31.91 23.82 -9.47
CA GLU A 477 32.22 23.18 -8.18
C GLU A 477 32.60 21.70 -8.41
N SER A 478 33.62 21.20 -7.70
CA SER A 478 34.04 19.80 -7.83
C SER A 478 33.00 18.83 -7.26
N VAL A 479 32.84 17.67 -7.92
CA VAL A 479 31.90 16.61 -7.53
C VAL A 479 32.07 16.21 -6.06
N TRP A 480 33.31 16.13 -5.57
CA TRP A 480 33.62 15.78 -4.18
C TRP A 480 33.12 16.81 -3.16
N LYS A 481 33.22 18.11 -3.48
CA LYS A 481 32.72 19.18 -2.61
C LYS A 481 31.18 19.20 -2.57
N TYR A 482 30.55 18.93 -3.71
CA TYR A 482 29.10 18.74 -3.80
C TYR A 482 28.61 17.53 -2.98
N LEU A 483 29.28 16.38 -3.11
CA LEU A 483 28.97 15.16 -2.35
C LEU A 483 29.14 15.37 -0.84
N GLY A 484 30.24 16.01 -0.41
CA GLY A 484 30.48 16.32 1.00
C GLY A 484 29.42 17.25 1.60
N LYS A 485 29.00 18.29 0.85
CA LYS A 485 27.92 19.20 1.26
C LYS A 485 26.58 18.48 1.38
N ARG A 486 26.26 17.59 0.42
CA ARG A 486 25.03 16.76 0.48
C ARG A 486 25.04 15.80 1.65
N LEU A 487 26.16 15.11 1.92
CA LEU A 487 26.27 14.21 3.06
C LEU A 487 26.08 14.94 4.38
N ASN A 488 26.71 16.11 4.55
CA ASN A 488 26.57 16.90 5.77
C ASN A 488 25.11 17.38 5.97
N LEU A 489 24.45 17.83 4.89
CA LEU A 489 23.03 18.19 4.92
C LEU A 489 22.13 16.98 5.24
N ALA A 490 22.46 15.79 4.73
CA ALA A 490 21.75 14.55 5.04
C ALA A 490 21.81 14.25 6.55
N LEU A 491 23.02 14.28 7.12
CA LEU A 491 23.28 13.99 8.53
C LEU A 491 22.67 15.03 9.47
N GLN A 492 22.67 16.31 9.09
CA GLN A 492 22.00 17.38 9.82
C GLN A 492 20.47 17.24 9.80
N GLY A 493 19.92 16.74 8.68
CA GLY A 493 18.48 16.55 8.49
C GLY A 493 17.90 15.29 9.14
N ILE A 494 18.69 14.21 9.24
CA ILE A 494 18.20 12.95 9.82
C ILE A 494 18.13 12.96 11.35
N GLY A 495 19.04 13.70 12.00
CA GLY A 495 19.16 13.73 13.47
C GLY A 495 17.85 14.01 14.23
N PRO A 496 17.07 15.06 13.88
CA PRO A 496 15.79 15.33 14.55
C PRO A 496 14.80 14.17 14.42
N VAL A 497 14.71 13.55 13.25
CA VAL A 497 13.77 12.45 12.98
C VAL A 497 14.13 11.21 13.79
N MET A 498 15.43 10.87 13.87
CA MET A 498 15.91 9.74 14.68
C MET A 498 15.64 9.93 16.16
N ALA A 499 15.87 11.15 16.69
CA ALA A 499 15.59 11.46 18.08
C ALA A 499 14.10 11.34 18.42
N VAL A 500 13.23 11.87 17.56
CA VAL A 500 11.77 11.76 17.75
C VAL A 500 11.29 10.32 17.64
N PHE A 501 11.79 9.56 16.66
CA PHE A 501 11.47 8.12 16.56
C PHE A 501 11.88 7.37 17.82
N PHE A 502 13.11 7.58 18.29
CA PHE A 502 13.62 6.90 19.48
C PHE A 502 12.72 7.18 20.69
N VAL A 503 12.30 8.44 20.89
CA VAL A 503 11.35 8.80 21.97
C VAL A 503 10.00 8.11 21.78
N LEU A 504 9.39 8.19 20.58
CA LEU A 504 8.10 7.57 20.30
C LEU A 504 8.13 6.06 20.50
N TYR A 505 9.18 5.40 20.02
CA TYR A 505 9.36 3.96 20.16
C TYR A 505 9.53 3.58 21.64
N MET A 506 10.41 4.24 22.39
CA MET A 506 10.59 3.95 23.82
C MET A 506 9.33 4.25 24.65
N LEU A 507 8.55 5.27 24.30
CA LEU A 507 7.25 5.53 24.90
C LEU A 507 6.26 4.37 24.64
N SER A 508 6.25 3.80 23.43
CA SER A 508 5.40 2.65 23.13
C SER A 508 5.76 1.42 23.98
N ILE A 509 7.05 1.19 24.26
CA ILE A 509 7.50 0.12 25.18
C ILE A 509 7.11 0.43 26.63
N GLY A 510 7.16 1.69 27.04
CA GLY A 510 6.66 2.13 28.34
C GLY A 510 5.15 1.86 28.51
N VAL A 511 4.35 2.12 27.46
CA VAL A 511 2.91 1.81 27.42
C VAL A 511 2.69 0.30 27.48
N GLU A 512 3.44 -0.48 26.71
CA GLU A 512 3.39 -1.95 26.73
C GLU A 512 3.65 -2.49 28.15
N TRP A 513 4.72 -2.04 28.80
CA TRP A 513 5.06 -2.50 30.15
C TRP A 513 4.02 -2.06 31.20
N TRP A 514 3.52 -0.83 31.10
CA TRP A 514 2.45 -0.34 31.96
C TRP A 514 1.16 -1.16 31.80
N TRP A 515 0.82 -1.54 30.57
CA TRP A 515 -0.33 -2.39 30.26
C TRP A 515 -0.18 -3.77 30.91
N TYR A 516 1.00 -4.38 30.75
CA TYR A 516 1.31 -5.68 31.35
C TYR A 516 1.20 -5.66 32.87
N GLY A 517 1.78 -4.66 33.53
CA GLY A 517 1.72 -4.55 35.00
C GLY A 517 0.30 -4.37 35.56
N ARG A 518 -0.66 -3.88 34.75
CA ARG A 518 -2.07 -3.78 35.15
C ARG A 518 -2.88 -5.02 34.83
N ARG A 519 -2.56 -5.71 33.74
CA ARG A 519 -3.37 -6.82 33.23
C ARG A 519 -2.90 -8.18 33.76
N PHE A 520 -1.62 -8.33 34.07
CA PHE A 520 -1.00 -9.62 34.40
C PHE A 520 -0.25 -9.56 35.73
N VAL A 521 -0.82 -10.23 36.73
CA VAL A 521 -0.23 -10.29 38.07
C VAL A 521 1.07 -11.12 38.07
N GLN A 522 1.22 -12.05 37.12
CA GLN A 522 2.43 -12.88 36.94
C GLN A 522 3.70 -12.05 36.66
N LEU A 523 3.56 -10.81 36.17
CA LEU A 523 4.68 -9.95 35.79
C LEU A 523 5.12 -8.98 36.90
N ALA A 524 4.45 -9.00 38.07
CA ALA A 524 4.69 -8.04 39.15
C ALA A 524 6.08 -8.16 39.82
N ASP A 525 6.71 -9.34 39.82
CA ASP A 525 7.91 -9.63 40.63
C ASP A 525 9.12 -10.25 39.88
N VAL A 526 9.06 -10.41 38.55
CA VAL A 526 10.00 -11.32 37.82
C VAL A 526 11.16 -10.60 37.10
N GLY A 527 11.28 -9.27 37.20
CA GLY A 527 12.32 -8.51 36.48
C GLY A 527 12.17 -8.51 34.94
N ALA A 528 11.10 -9.10 34.41
CA ALA A 528 10.73 -9.19 32.99
C ALA A 528 10.83 -7.85 32.24
N GLY A 529 10.42 -6.74 32.88
CA GLY A 529 10.46 -5.41 32.30
C GLY A 529 11.87 -4.92 31.95
N LYS A 530 12.91 -5.34 32.70
CA LYS A 530 14.30 -4.99 32.38
C LYS A 530 14.74 -5.64 31.08
N TYR A 531 14.38 -6.91 30.90
CA TYR A 531 14.69 -7.67 29.68
C TYR A 531 13.94 -7.10 28.48
N LEU A 532 12.63 -6.84 28.64
CA LEU A 532 11.81 -6.21 27.60
C LEU A 532 12.38 -4.87 27.15
N LEU A 533 12.80 -4.02 28.10
CA LEU A 533 13.38 -2.71 27.82
C LEU A 533 14.73 -2.84 27.09
N GLY A 534 15.62 -3.69 27.59
CA GLY A 534 16.95 -3.88 27.00
C GLY A 534 16.89 -4.46 25.59
N ASP A 535 16.00 -5.43 25.35
CA ASP A 535 15.83 -6.08 24.05
C ASP A 535 15.33 -5.07 22.99
N ASN A 536 14.31 -4.29 23.36
CA ASN A 536 13.76 -3.24 22.51
C ASN A 536 14.71 -2.05 22.32
N LEU A 537 15.51 -1.69 23.31
CA LEU A 537 16.52 -0.65 23.18
C LEU A 537 17.55 -1.03 22.12
N LEU A 538 18.04 -2.27 22.15
CA LEU A 538 18.96 -2.78 21.14
C LEU A 538 18.30 -2.78 19.75
N PHE A 539 17.05 -3.23 19.65
CA PHE A 539 16.30 -3.26 18.39
C PHE A 539 16.12 -1.84 17.80
N ALA A 540 15.77 -0.86 18.64
CA ALA A 540 15.59 0.53 18.20
C ALA A 540 16.87 1.11 17.58
N PHE A 541 18.04 0.83 18.16
CA PHE A 541 19.31 1.26 17.58
C PHE A 541 19.61 0.55 16.25
N GLN A 542 19.36 -0.76 16.14
CA GLN A 542 19.55 -1.50 14.88
C GLN A 542 18.69 -0.91 13.75
N VAL A 543 17.40 -0.63 14.04
CA VAL A 543 16.49 0.05 13.10
C VAL A 543 17.04 1.41 12.67
N LEU A 544 17.49 2.23 13.62
CA LEU A 544 18.06 3.55 13.34
C LEU A 544 19.31 3.45 12.44
N GLY A 545 20.17 2.45 12.66
CA GLY A 545 21.34 2.17 11.82
C GLY A 545 20.94 1.81 10.38
N CYS A 546 20.09 0.79 10.21
CA CYS A 546 19.70 0.28 8.90
C CYS A 546 18.87 1.29 8.09
N VAL A 547 17.78 1.83 8.68
CA VAL A 547 16.90 2.80 8.00
C VAL A 547 17.66 4.11 7.74
N GLY A 548 18.52 4.51 8.68
CA GLY A 548 19.34 5.71 8.53
C GLY A 548 20.36 5.60 7.40
N LEU A 549 21.02 4.46 7.26
CA LEU A 549 21.93 4.20 6.13
C LEU A 549 21.18 4.26 4.80
N GLY A 550 19.99 3.63 4.74
CA GLY A 550 19.12 3.69 3.57
C GLY A 550 18.71 5.13 3.21
N TYR A 551 18.37 5.96 4.19
CA TYR A 551 18.07 7.38 3.97
C TYR A 551 19.27 8.13 3.39
N VAL A 552 20.48 7.93 3.95
CA VAL A 552 21.69 8.63 3.47
C VAL A 552 21.99 8.25 2.03
N LEU A 553 21.87 6.96 1.66
CA LEU A 553 22.05 6.50 0.28
C LEU A 553 20.99 7.09 -0.66
N LEU A 554 19.71 7.05 -0.27
CA LEU A 554 18.62 7.61 -1.06
C LEU A 554 18.70 9.13 -1.20
N GLN A 555 19.31 9.84 -0.25
CA GLN A 555 19.49 11.28 -0.31
C GLN A 555 20.37 11.71 -1.49
N PHE A 556 21.23 10.83 -2.02
CA PHE A 556 21.98 11.08 -3.24
C PHE A 556 21.12 10.97 -4.50
N LEU A 557 20.13 10.08 -4.51
CA LEU A 557 19.19 9.87 -5.62
C LEU A 557 18.05 10.89 -5.62
N SER A 558 17.32 11.01 -4.50
CA SER A 558 16.19 11.94 -4.36
C SER A 558 15.98 12.35 -2.90
N SER A 559 16.09 13.66 -2.63
CA SER A 559 15.82 14.20 -1.30
C SER A 559 14.34 14.15 -0.90
N PHE A 560 13.42 14.00 -1.87
CA PHE A 560 12.00 13.87 -1.55
C PHE A 560 11.69 12.45 -1.07
N TRP A 561 12.10 11.45 -1.85
CA TRP A 561 11.83 10.04 -1.54
C TRP A 561 12.56 9.57 -0.30
N SER A 562 13.80 10.00 -0.07
CA SER A 562 14.53 9.70 1.18
C SER A 562 13.74 10.17 2.41
N LYS A 563 13.30 11.44 2.42
CA LYS A 563 12.55 12.06 3.52
C LYS A 563 11.17 11.44 3.71
N PHE A 564 10.47 11.16 2.60
CA PHE A 564 9.16 10.53 2.64
C PHE A 564 9.26 9.11 3.21
N LEU A 565 10.12 8.27 2.64
CA LEU A 565 10.30 6.88 3.07
C LEU A 565 10.82 6.80 4.52
N LEU A 566 11.71 7.70 4.94
CA LEU A 566 12.18 7.75 6.33
C LEU A 566 11.01 7.93 7.31
N VAL A 567 10.13 8.91 7.06
CA VAL A 567 8.97 9.16 7.92
C VAL A 567 8.00 7.98 7.87
N VAL A 568 7.68 7.47 6.68
CA VAL A 568 6.78 6.32 6.50
C VAL A 568 7.28 5.10 7.27
N SER A 569 8.53 4.69 7.06
CA SER A 569 9.09 3.48 7.66
C SER A 569 9.14 3.60 9.19
N LEU A 570 9.61 4.72 9.73
CA LEU A 570 9.69 4.91 11.18
C LEU A 570 8.30 5.03 11.83
N SER A 571 7.33 5.66 11.17
CA SER A 571 5.94 5.67 11.64
C SER A 571 5.33 4.28 11.63
N ALA A 572 5.53 3.51 10.56
CA ALA A 572 5.05 2.13 10.47
C ALA A 572 5.64 1.26 11.59
N ILE A 573 6.92 1.45 11.93
CA ILE A 573 7.56 0.71 13.02
C ILE A 573 6.90 1.00 14.37
N VAL A 574 6.54 2.26 14.65
CA VAL A 574 5.82 2.60 15.89
C VAL A 574 4.40 2.01 15.87
N VAL A 575 3.67 2.12 14.76
CA VAL A 575 2.28 1.61 14.66
C VAL A 575 2.23 0.10 14.83
N ILE A 576 3.09 -0.64 14.12
CA ILE A 576 3.10 -2.10 14.20
C ILE A 576 3.60 -2.58 15.58
N GLN A 577 4.43 -1.81 16.32
CA GLN A 577 4.74 -2.14 17.72
C GLN A 577 3.46 -2.25 18.56
N PHE A 578 2.53 -1.31 18.40
CA PHE A 578 1.24 -1.35 19.08
C PHE A 578 0.40 -2.54 18.66
N ILE A 579 0.35 -2.85 17.36
CA ILE A 579 -0.38 -4.01 16.85
C ILE A 579 0.17 -5.30 17.45
N LEU A 580 1.49 -5.49 17.43
CA LEU A 580 2.13 -6.70 17.93
C LEU A 580 1.96 -6.89 19.44
N PHE A 581 2.08 -5.82 20.24
CA PHE A 581 1.86 -5.97 21.69
C PHE A 581 0.38 -6.15 22.03
N LEU A 582 -0.55 -5.49 21.31
CA LEU A 582 -1.99 -5.70 21.53
C LEU A 582 -2.39 -7.14 21.17
N TYR A 583 -1.85 -7.67 20.07
CA TYR A 583 -1.99 -9.08 19.73
C TYR A 583 -1.46 -9.99 20.85
N PHE A 584 -0.25 -9.74 21.37
CA PHE A 584 0.29 -10.52 22.49
C PHE A 584 -0.55 -10.37 23.77
N ALA A 585 -1.05 -9.16 24.05
CA ALA A 585 -1.87 -8.88 25.23
C ALA A 585 -3.22 -9.59 25.19
N GLU A 586 -3.73 -9.91 24.01
CA GLU A 586 -4.94 -10.71 23.84
C GLU A 586 -4.63 -12.21 23.78
N SER A 587 -3.73 -12.61 22.87
CA SER A 587 -3.48 -14.02 22.52
C SER A 587 -2.48 -14.75 23.42
N ARG A 588 -1.74 -14.02 24.28
CA ARG A 588 -0.59 -14.53 25.07
C ARG A 588 0.58 -15.05 24.23
N ASN A 589 0.49 -14.97 22.90
CA ASN A 589 1.47 -15.51 21.96
C ASN A 589 2.14 -14.38 21.17
N LEU A 590 3.36 -14.63 20.68
CA LEU A 590 4.07 -13.70 19.80
C LEU A 590 3.65 -13.95 18.36
N LEU A 591 3.29 -12.90 17.62
CA LEU A 591 3.00 -12.98 16.19
C LEU A 591 4.30 -13.00 15.40
N GLY A 592 4.43 -13.91 14.43
CA GLY A 592 5.61 -14.06 13.59
C GLY A 592 5.24 -14.33 12.14
N ALA A 593 5.97 -15.24 11.50
CA ALA A 593 5.71 -15.64 10.12
C ALA A 593 4.42 -16.46 9.95
N ASP A 594 3.83 -16.95 11.04
CA ASP A 594 2.52 -17.62 11.03
C ASP A 594 1.42 -16.74 10.42
N LEU A 595 1.55 -15.41 10.55
CA LEU A 595 0.67 -14.42 9.93
C LEU A 595 0.47 -14.63 8.41
N PHE A 596 1.51 -15.05 7.69
CA PHE A 596 1.50 -15.14 6.22
C PHE A 596 0.87 -16.43 5.69
N TYR A 597 0.53 -17.39 6.56
CA TYR A 597 -0.10 -18.65 6.17
C TYR A 597 -1.61 -18.66 6.36
N TYR A 598 -2.18 -17.61 6.92
CA TYR A 598 -3.61 -17.40 6.88
C TYR A 598 -3.99 -16.82 5.53
N SER A 599 -4.95 -17.45 4.87
CA SER A 599 -5.59 -16.90 3.67
C SER A 599 -6.28 -15.57 3.98
N SER A 600 -6.57 -14.78 2.93
CA SER A 600 -7.31 -13.52 3.11
C SER A 600 -8.71 -13.74 3.70
N GLU A 601 -9.33 -14.89 3.40
CA GLU A 601 -10.64 -15.26 3.94
C GLU A 601 -10.54 -15.63 5.42
N GLU A 602 -9.55 -16.44 5.81
CA GLU A 602 -9.30 -16.78 7.22
C GLU A 602 -8.97 -15.53 8.04
N MET A 603 -8.08 -14.67 7.55
CA MET A 603 -7.76 -13.41 8.24
C MET A 603 -9.01 -12.54 8.41
N LYS A 604 -9.83 -12.41 7.37
CA LYS A 604 -11.07 -11.64 7.44
C LYS A 604 -12.00 -12.23 8.51
N GLN A 605 -12.24 -13.54 8.47
CA GLN A 605 -13.10 -14.22 9.43
C GLN A 605 -12.59 -14.06 10.88
N ILE A 606 -11.28 -14.21 11.10
CA ILE A 606 -10.64 -14.00 12.42
C ILE A 606 -10.86 -12.56 12.90
N LEU A 607 -10.64 -11.57 12.04
CA LEU A 607 -10.76 -10.16 12.38
C LEU A 607 -12.22 -9.73 12.59
N GLU A 608 -13.18 -10.34 11.90
CA GLU A 608 -14.61 -10.09 12.07
C GLU A 608 -15.14 -10.74 13.34
N ALA A 609 -14.92 -12.05 13.53
CA ALA A 609 -15.38 -12.81 14.69
C ALA A 609 -14.75 -12.33 16.02
N SER A 610 -13.52 -11.79 15.98
CA SER A 610 -12.90 -11.17 17.15
C SER A 610 -13.45 -9.77 17.48
N GLY A 611 -14.14 -9.13 16.52
CA GLY A 611 -14.59 -7.75 16.59
C GLY A 611 -13.51 -6.70 16.29
N MET A 612 -12.37 -7.11 15.71
CA MET A 612 -11.27 -6.21 15.36
C MET A 612 -11.64 -5.23 14.23
N LEU A 613 -12.49 -5.62 13.27
CA LEU A 613 -12.96 -4.74 12.17
C LEU A 613 -14.05 -3.74 12.56
N SER A 614 -14.15 -3.35 13.83
CA SER A 614 -15.11 -2.34 14.27
C SER A 614 -14.69 -0.92 13.88
N PHE A 615 -15.67 -0.03 13.64
CA PHE A 615 -15.41 1.39 13.36
C PHE A 615 -14.51 2.04 14.42
N THR A 616 -14.72 1.71 15.70
CA THR A 616 -13.93 2.22 16.82
C THR A 616 -12.45 1.83 16.68
N ASN A 617 -12.17 0.56 16.40
CA ASN A 617 -10.79 0.07 16.27
C ASN A 617 -10.09 0.68 15.05
N ILE A 618 -10.82 0.83 13.94
CA ILE A 618 -10.30 1.52 12.73
C ILE A 618 -9.98 2.99 13.05
N ALA A 619 -10.88 3.69 13.75
CA ALA A 619 -10.64 5.08 14.16
C ALA A 619 -9.44 5.21 15.11
N LEU A 620 -9.28 4.29 16.06
CA LEU A 620 -8.12 4.24 16.96
C LEU A 620 -6.82 3.94 16.21
N LEU A 621 -6.84 3.04 15.22
CA LEU A 621 -5.69 2.77 14.36
C LEU A 621 -5.29 3.99 13.54
N LEU A 622 -6.27 4.70 12.95
CA LEU A 622 -6.01 5.95 12.22
C LEU A 622 -5.44 7.03 13.15
N LEU A 623 -5.98 7.16 14.37
CA LEU A 623 -5.45 8.08 15.37
C LEU A 623 -4.00 7.73 15.74
N LEU A 624 -3.70 6.45 15.93
CA LEU A 624 -2.34 5.97 16.21
C LEU A 624 -1.39 6.28 15.05
N ILE A 625 -1.81 6.08 13.81
CA ILE A 625 -1.03 6.45 12.61
C ILE A 625 -0.73 7.95 12.63
N VAL A 626 -1.72 8.79 12.93
CA VAL A 626 -1.53 10.25 13.02
C VAL A 626 -0.56 10.61 14.15
N ILE A 627 -0.69 10.01 15.33
CA ILE A 627 0.19 10.23 16.49
C ILE A 627 1.64 9.82 16.17
N ALA A 628 1.84 8.73 15.44
CA ALA A 628 3.18 8.30 15.01
C ALA A 628 3.73 9.20 13.88
N TRP A 629 2.89 9.61 12.94
CA TRP A 629 3.28 10.35 11.74
C TRP A 629 3.59 11.83 11.99
N VAL A 630 2.70 12.55 12.67
CA VAL A 630 2.77 14.01 12.79
C VAL A 630 4.08 14.48 13.45
N PRO A 631 4.55 13.90 14.57
CA PRO A 631 5.82 14.31 15.18
C PRO A 631 7.03 14.06 14.26
N LEU A 632 7.07 12.91 13.58
CA LEU A 632 8.14 12.57 12.64
C LEU A 632 8.13 13.50 11.40
N TRP A 633 6.95 13.84 10.90
CA TRP A 633 6.79 14.80 9.80
C TRP A 633 7.22 16.22 10.20
N ILE A 634 6.90 16.66 11.42
CA ILE A 634 7.38 17.95 11.94
C ILE A 634 8.90 17.92 12.09
N ALA A 635 9.47 16.86 12.66
CA ALA A 635 10.92 16.69 12.82
C ALA A 635 11.67 16.73 11.49
N ASN A 636 11.09 16.11 10.44
CA ASN A 636 11.67 16.07 9.08
C ASN A 636 11.73 17.45 8.38
N LYS A 637 11.01 18.45 8.90
CA LYS A 637 11.13 19.84 8.44
C LYS A 637 12.23 20.62 9.16
N GLN A 638 12.76 20.08 10.25
CA GLN A 638 13.84 20.71 11.01
C GLN A 638 15.20 20.14 10.59
N THR A 639 16.25 20.93 10.81
CA THR A 639 17.64 20.51 10.59
C THR A 639 18.46 20.99 11.77
N PHE A 640 19.27 20.10 12.37
CA PHE A 640 20.18 20.53 13.42
C PHE A 640 21.37 21.30 12.83
N LYS A 641 21.90 22.26 13.59
CA LYS A 641 23.06 23.07 13.17
C LYS A 641 24.33 22.23 12.98
N LYS A 642 24.45 21.11 13.69
CA LYS A 642 25.59 20.20 13.64
C LYS A 642 25.10 18.76 13.40
N ALA A 643 25.88 17.98 12.67
CA ALA A 643 25.58 16.60 12.31
C ALA A 643 25.74 15.59 13.45
N TYR A 644 26.20 16.00 14.64
CA TYR A 644 26.61 15.08 15.72
C TYR A 644 25.50 14.12 16.16
N VAL A 645 24.25 14.59 16.25
CA VAL A 645 23.14 13.72 16.68
C VAL A 645 22.85 12.64 15.64
N GLY A 646 22.81 13.02 14.35
CA GLY A 646 22.62 12.07 13.25
C GLY A 646 23.77 11.06 13.15
N ILE A 647 25.02 11.53 13.33
CA ILE A 647 26.21 10.66 13.35
C ILE A 647 26.16 9.71 14.55
N ALA A 648 25.82 10.18 15.74
CA ALA A 648 25.78 9.35 16.94
C ALA A 648 24.76 8.20 16.81
N PHE A 649 23.52 8.49 16.40
CA PHE A 649 22.50 7.46 16.20
C PHE A 649 22.87 6.47 15.09
N LEU A 650 23.43 6.94 13.97
CA LEU A 650 23.89 6.07 12.90
C LEU A 650 25.03 5.15 13.35
N SER A 651 26.05 5.72 14.00
CA SER A 651 27.21 4.95 14.45
C SER A 651 26.83 3.92 15.52
N ILE A 652 26.05 4.31 16.54
CA ILE A 652 25.56 3.39 17.57
C ILE A 652 24.68 2.31 16.93
N GLY A 653 23.80 2.70 16.00
CA GLY A 653 22.92 1.76 15.30
C GLY A 653 23.68 0.73 14.48
N LEU A 654 24.68 1.14 13.70
CA LEU A 654 25.52 0.22 12.93
C LEU A 654 26.34 -0.71 13.83
N VAL A 655 26.91 -0.21 14.93
CA VAL A 655 27.63 -1.05 15.90
C VAL A 655 26.67 -2.05 16.57
N SER A 656 25.45 -1.64 16.89
CA SER A 656 24.44 -2.51 17.52
C SER A 656 24.01 -3.70 16.66
N CYS A 657 24.22 -3.64 15.33
CA CYS A 657 23.95 -4.75 14.42
C CYS A 657 24.92 -5.93 14.61
N PHE A 658 26.06 -5.71 15.25
CA PHE A 658 27.04 -6.76 15.58
C PHE A 658 26.84 -7.36 16.97
N ILE A 659 25.82 -6.93 17.71
CA ILE A 659 25.55 -7.42 19.07
C ILE A 659 24.30 -8.28 19.05
N SER A 660 24.41 -9.53 19.53
CA SER A 660 23.27 -10.42 19.65
C SER A 660 22.46 -10.12 20.93
N SER A 661 21.14 -10.23 20.87
CA SER A 661 20.27 -10.08 22.04
C SER A 661 20.64 -11.06 23.16
N ALA A 662 20.95 -12.31 22.80
CA ALA A 662 21.39 -13.36 23.70
C ALA A 662 22.65 -12.98 24.50
N SER A 663 23.59 -12.24 23.88
CA SER A 663 24.84 -11.83 24.53
C SER A 663 24.70 -10.71 25.57
N ILE A 664 23.67 -9.87 25.47
CA ILE A 664 23.45 -8.75 26.42
C ILE A 664 22.51 -9.16 27.56
N LEU A 665 21.51 -9.97 27.28
CA LEU A 665 20.37 -10.17 28.19
C LEU A 665 20.38 -11.52 28.92
N GLY A 666 21.26 -12.46 28.53
CA GLY A 666 21.17 -13.84 28.97
C GLY A 666 19.89 -14.52 28.46
N SER A 667 19.83 -15.86 28.48
CA SER A 667 18.54 -16.53 28.33
C SER A 667 17.74 -16.24 29.59
N ALA A 668 16.64 -15.49 29.50
CA ALA A 668 15.65 -15.47 30.57
C ALA A 668 15.17 -16.92 30.75
N SER A 669 15.76 -17.62 31.72
CA SER A 669 15.35 -18.95 32.16
C SER A 669 14.06 -18.82 32.96
N ALA A 670 12.99 -18.37 32.29
CA ALA A 670 11.67 -18.39 32.87
C ALA A 670 11.11 -19.81 32.69
N LYS A 671 10.79 -20.46 33.81
CA LYS A 671 10.01 -21.71 33.84
C LYS A 671 8.62 -21.50 33.19
N ASP A 672 8.10 -20.27 33.28
CA ASP A 672 6.82 -19.82 32.74
C ASP A 672 6.99 -19.25 31.31
N GLU A 673 6.31 -19.88 30.33
CA GLU A 673 6.33 -19.49 28.91
C GLU A 673 5.76 -18.08 28.68
N PHE A 674 4.70 -17.72 29.40
CA PHE A 674 4.06 -16.42 29.27
C PHE A 674 5.02 -15.30 29.72
N VAL A 675 5.73 -15.48 30.83
CA VAL A 675 6.73 -14.52 31.31
C VAL A 675 7.90 -14.41 30.33
N ALA A 676 8.34 -15.53 29.76
CA ALA A 676 9.38 -15.54 28.73
C ALA A 676 8.97 -14.69 27.50
N ASN A 677 7.77 -14.93 26.98
CA ASN A 677 7.25 -14.21 25.81
C ASN A 677 6.96 -12.73 26.12
N ALA A 678 6.45 -12.43 27.30
CA ALA A 678 6.23 -11.05 27.76
C ALA A 678 7.54 -10.25 27.84
N SER A 679 8.65 -10.92 28.14
CA SER A 679 10.00 -10.32 28.27
C SER A 679 10.71 -10.08 26.93
N ARG A 680 10.28 -10.71 25.83
CA ARG A 680 10.91 -10.56 24.50
C ARG A 680 10.39 -9.30 23.78
N SER A 681 11.22 -8.69 22.93
CA SER A 681 10.78 -7.66 21.99
C SER A 681 9.92 -8.30 20.90
N LYS A 682 8.71 -7.75 20.72
CA LYS A 682 7.71 -8.29 19.79
C LYS A 682 8.17 -8.07 18.36
N TRP A 683 8.75 -6.91 18.10
CA TRP A 683 9.40 -6.58 16.84
C TRP A 683 10.57 -7.48 16.50
N ARG A 684 11.49 -7.72 17.46
CA ARG A 684 12.63 -8.60 17.21
C ARG A 684 12.14 -10.00 16.85
N TYR A 685 11.23 -10.56 17.64
CA TYR A 685 10.63 -11.86 17.34
C TYR A 685 9.94 -11.86 15.97
N PHE A 686 9.12 -10.85 15.66
CA PHE A 686 8.44 -10.76 14.37
C PHE A 686 9.44 -10.70 13.22
N PHE A 687 10.50 -9.88 13.33
CA PHE A 687 11.53 -9.76 12.30
C PHE A 687 12.33 -11.06 12.13
N ASP A 688 12.82 -11.63 13.23
CA ASP A 688 13.65 -12.84 13.22
C ASP A 688 12.83 -14.04 12.71
N SER A 689 11.59 -14.21 13.19
CA SER A 689 10.68 -15.26 12.72
C SER A 689 10.43 -15.17 11.22
N ASN A 690 10.20 -13.96 10.70
CA ASN A 690 9.99 -13.74 9.27
C ASN A 690 11.24 -13.91 8.42
N LEU A 691 12.39 -13.45 8.89
CA LEU A 691 13.65 -13.63 8.20
C LEU A 691 14.03 -15.12 8.14
N SER A 692 13.93 -15.84 9.27
CA SER A 692 14.17 -17.28 9.32
C SER A 692 13.21 -18.05 8.41
N ASN A 693 11.94 -17.65 8.37
CA ASN A 693 10.95 -18.24 7.48
C ASN A 693 11.30 -18.05 6.00
N TYR A 694 11.60 -16.81 5.61
CA TYR A 694 12.00 -16.49 4.23
C TYR A 694 13.27 -17.24 3.82
N VAL A 695 14.25 -17.35 4.72
CA VAL A 695 15.48 -18.13 4.49
C VAL A 695 15.17 -19.63 4.37
N ALA A 696 14.25 -20.16 5.16
CA ALA A 696 13.82 -21.56 5.09
C ALA A 696 13.11 -21.90 3.78
N GLU A 697 12.30 -20.99 3.23
CA GLU A 697 11.67 -21.09 1.91
C GLU A 697 12.66 -21.03 0.75
N HIS A 698 13.83 -20.41 0.95
CA HIS A 698 14.85 -20.18 -0.08
C HIS A 698 16.18 -20.85 0.27
N PRO A 699 16.26 -22.20 0.32
CA PRO A 699 17.44 -22.93 0.79
C PRO A 699 18.71 -22.65 -0.04
N GLY A 700 18.58 -22.22 -1.30
CA GLY A 700 19.73 -21.80 -2.13
C GLY A 700 20.49 -20.59 -1.58
N MET A 701 19.86 -19.78 -0.71
CA MET A 701 20.49 -18.64 -0.06
C MET A 701 21.42 -19.05 1.09
N LEU A 702 21.07 -20.12 1.82
CA LEU A 702 21.92 -20.74 2.85
C LEU A 702 23.12 -21.48 2.26
N ALA A 703 22.93 -22.16 1.12
CA ALA A 703 24.01 -22.81 0.39
C ALA A 703 25.10 -21.82 -0.07
N ALA A 704 24.72 -20.58 -0.39
CA ALA A 704 25.66 -19.50 -0.74
C ALA A 704 26.44 -18.95 0.47
N LEU A 705 25.98 -19.19 1.70
CA LEU A 705 26.60 -18.74 2.95
C LEU A 705 27.43 -19.84 3.64
N GLY A 706 27.55 -21.03 3.03
CA GLY A 706 28.44 -22.10 3.49
C GLY A 706 28.03 -22.78 4.80
N GLN A 707 26.77 -22.65 5.23
CA GLN A 707 26.23 -23.27 6.46
C GLN A 707 25.49 -24.59 6.19
N ASP A 708 25.94 -25.38 5.21
CA ASP A 708 25.36 -26.70 4.91
C ASP A 708 26.28 -27.80 5.48
N ASP A 709 26.31 -27.94 6.81
CA ASP A 709 27.02 -29.03 7.53
C ASP A 709 26.26 -30.37 7.45
N ALA A 710 25.68 -30.68 6.30
CA ALA A 710 24.91 -31.90 6.11
C ALA A 710 25.78 -33.01 5.52
N ASP A 711 26.19 -33.99 6.34
CA ASP A 711 26.67 -35.28 5.85
C ASP A 711 25.52 -35.95 5.05
N PRO A 712 25.70 -36.20 3.73
CA PRO A 712 24.65 -36.76 2.87
C PRO A 712 24.38 -38.25 3.11
N LYS A 713 25.20 -38.94 3.91
CA LYS A 713 25.24 -40.41 3.95
C LYS A 713 24.14 -41.10 4.77
N GLU A 714 23.36 -40.40 5.60
CA GLU A 714 22.37 -41.04 6.50
C GLU A 714 20.92 -41.09 5.99
N LEU A 715 20.56 -40.41 4.90
CA LEU A 715 19.18 -40.36 4.39
C LEU A 715 19.14 -40.67 2.88
N ASP A 716 19.24 -41.95 2.53
CA ASP A 716 19.29 -42.42 1.13
C ASP A 716 17.94 -42.95 0.59
N SER A 717 16.81 -42.62 1.24
CA SER A 717 15.47 -43.09 0.82
C SER A 717 14.62 -41.97 0.24
N LYS A 718 14.05 -42.19 -0.96
CA LYS A 718 12.98 -41.36 -1.56
C LYS A 718 11.71 -41.29 -0.70
N PHE A 719 11.56 -42.16 0.29
CA PHE A 719 10.39 -42.23 1.16
C PHE A 719 10.88 -42.29 2.62
N PRO A 720 11.21 -41.15 3.23
CA PRO A 720 11.93 -41.12 4.50
C PRO A 720 11.14 -41.72 5.67
N PHE A 721 9.80 -41.64 5.64
CA PHE A 721 8.94 -42.17 6.70
C PHE A 721 8.48 -43.60 6.48
N LEU A 722 8.78 -44.22 5.33
CA LEU A 722 8.30 -45.55 4.99
C LEU A 722 8.88 -46.62 5.93
N LYS A 723 8.01 -47.38 6.58
CA LYS A 723 8.37 -48.49 7.49
C LYS A 723 7.40 -49.65 7.34
N THR A 724 7.83 -50.84 7.77
CA THR A 724 6.91 -51.98 7.94
C THR A 724 5.96 -51.68 9.09
N GLU A 725 4.69 -52.01 8.90
CA GLU A 725 3.67 -51.84 9.95
C GLU A 725 3.67 -53.04 10.90
N ASP A 726 4.22 -52.85 12.09
CA ASP A 726 4.42 -53.89 13.12
C ASP A 726 3.77 -53.56 14.47
N THR A 727 2.84 -52.59 14.51
CA THR A 727 2.15 -52.18 15.73
C THR A 727 1.39 -53.37 16.33
N LYS A 728 1.60 -53.62 17.63
CA LYS A 728 0.96 -54.72 18.36
C LYS A 728 -0.46 -54.33 18.79
N ASP A 729 -1.34 -55.32 18.85
CA ASP A 729 -2.68 -55.11 19.42
C ASP A 729 -2.63 -54.94 20.94
N PHE A 730 -2.61 -53.68 21.35
CA PHE A 730 -2.69 -53.29 22.75
C PHE A 730 -4.14 -53.26 23.27
N LEU A 731 -5.10 -52.81 22.45
CA LEU A 731 -6.47 -52.58 22.90
C LEU A 731 -7.26 -53.89 23.10
N GLY A 732 -6.93 -54.96 22.37
CA GLY A 732 -7.58 -56.28 22.51
C GLY A 732 -7.41 -56.90 23.90
N ALA A 733 -6.36 -56.52 24.63
CA ALA A 733 -6.19 -56.91 26.04
C ALA A 733 -7.32 -56.36 26.92
N TYR A 734 -7.85 -55.17 26.61
CA TYR A 734 -8.80 -54.42 27.44
C TYR A 734 -10.24 -54.42 26.90
N LEU A 735 -10.46 -54.77 25.63
CA LEU A 735 -11.78 -54.82 25.01
C LEU A 735 -12.27 -56.27 24.84
N ASN A 736 -13.54 -56.51 25.15
CA ASN A 736 -14.22 -57.75 24.88
C ASN A 736 -14.41 -57.92 23.36
N LYS A 737 -14.08 -59.10 22.86
CA LYS A 737 -14.24 -59.44 21.45
C LYS A 737 -15.71 -59.68 21.12
N THR A 738 -16.19 -59.05 20.06
CA THR A 738 -17.55 -59.23 19.54
C THR A 738 -17.53 -59.95 18.19
N THR A 739 -18.71 -60.35 17.69
CA THR A 739 -18.84 -61.00 16.38
C THR A 739 -18.83 -60.01 15.22
N LYS A 740 -19.25 -58.76 15.46
CA LYS A 740 -19.25 -57.67 14.49
C LYS A 740 -18.24 -56.61 14.92
N ALA A 741 -17.48 -56.08 13.97
CA ALA A 741 -16.58 -54.97 14.23
C ALA A 741 -17.33 -53.81 14.91
N PRO A 742 -16.83 -53.25 16.02
CA PRO A 742 -17.44 -52.13 16.69
C PRO A 742 -17.40 -50.87 15.82
N ASN A 743 -18.35 -49.96 16.05
CA ASN A 743 -18.27 -48.61 15.49
C ASN A 743 -17.15 -47.84 16.18
N LEU A 744 -16.58 -46.87 15.47
CA LEU A 744 -15.57 -45.96 16.00
C LEU A 744 -16.05 -44.51 15.94
N VAL A 745 -16.07 -43.83 17.07
CA VAL A 745 -16.40 -42.41 17.16
C VAL A 745 -15.25 -41.69 17.84
N ILE A 746 -14.66 -40.70 17.16
CA ILE A 746 -13.62 -39.84 17.73
C ILE A 746 -14.23 -38.47 18.00
N LEU A 747 -14.12 -38.04 19.26
CA LEU A 747 -14.53 -36.72 19.74
C LEU A 747 -13.25 -35.90 19.94
N VAL A 748 -12.99 -34.98 19.02
CA VAL A 748 -11.89 -34.01 19.08
C VAL A 748 -12.43 -32.74 19.70
N ILE A 749 -11.91 -32.39 20.86
CA ILE A 749 -12.43 -31.31 21.68
C ILE A 749 -11.52 -30.09 21.58
N GLU A 750 -12.04 -29.03 20.99
CA GLU A 750 -11.39 -27.72 20.85
C GLU A 750 -10.88 -27.20 22.21
N GLY A 751 -9.59 -26.93 22.30
CA GLY A 751 -8.98 -26.28 23.46
C GLY A 751 -9.17 -27.03 24.78
N LEU A 752 -9.23 -28.36 24.79
CA LEU A 752 -9.32 -29.16 26.02
C LEU A 752 -7.93 -29.54 26.56
N GLY A 753 -7.43 -28.76 27.52
CA GLY A 753 -6.15 -29.02 28.21
C GLY A 753 -6.28 -29.75 29.55
N HIS A 754 -5.20 -30.41 29.98
CA HIS A 754 -5.11 -31.09 31.29
C HIS A 754 -5.30 -30.13 32.48
N ALA A 755 -4.79 -28.89 32.36
CA ALA A 755 -4.78 -27.86 33.39
C ALA A 755 -6.14 -27.62 34.09
N TYR A 756 -7.23 -27.70 33.34
CA TYR A 756 -8.61 -27.44 33.80
C TYR A 756 -9.58 -28.62 33.61
N SER A 757 -9.10 -29.78 33.18
CA SER A 757 -9.92 -30.99 32.96
C SER A 757 -9.53 -32.18 33.84
N SER A 758 -8.57 -31.99 34.75
CA SER A 758 -8.02 -33.02 35.62
C SER A 758 -8.10 -32.61 37.09
N GLU A 759 -8.28 -33.58 37.99
CA GLU A 759 -8.19 -33.37 39.44
C GLU A 759 -6.77 -32.94 39.83
N ASN A 760 -5.75 -33.39 39.08
CA ASN A 760 -4.35 -33.01 39.23
C ASN A 760 -3.98 -31.74 38.44
N GLY A 761 -4.94 -31.12 37.76
CA GLY A 761 -4.71 -29.91 36.97
C GLY A 761 -4.42 -28.70 37.85
N TYR A 762 -3.48 -27.86 37.42
CA TYR A 762 -3.06 -26.69 38.19
C TYR A 762 -4.11 -25.55 38.25
N ILE A 763 -5.26 -25.69 37.58
CA ILE A 763 -6.45 -24.83 37.73
C ILE A 763 -7.59 -25.56 38.46
N GLY A 764 -7.67 -26.88 38.31
CA GLY A 764 -8.69 -27.76 38.89
C GLY A 764 -9.62 -28.37 37.83
N ASN A 765 -10.57 -29.22 38.22
CA ASN A 765 -11.39 -29.97 37.26
C ASN A 765 -12.74 -29.28 36.93
N PHE A 766 -12.80 -28.55 35.81
CA PHE A 766 -14.00 -27.89 35.28
C PHE A 766 -14.79 -28.75 34.28
N THR A 767 -14.46 -30.04 34.18
CA THR A 767 -15.16 -31.00 33.32
C THR A 767 -15.71 -32.16 34.16
N PRO A 768 -16.75 -31.95 35.00
CA PRO A 768 -17.28 -32.98 35.89
C PRO A 768 -17.72 -34.26 35.18
N PHE A 769 -18.38 -34.16 34.02
CA PHE A 769 -18.83 -35.32 33.26
C PHE A 769 -17.65 -36.08 32.66
N ILE A 770 -16.70 -35.39 32.00
CA ILE A 770 -15.48 -36.05 31.50
C ILE A 770 -14.71 -36.68 32.67
N GLY A 771 -14.61 -36.01 33.81
CA GLY A 771 -14.00 -36.55 35.03
C GLY A 771 -14.67 -37.84 35.53
N ALA A 772 -15.99 -37.93 35.49
CA ALA A 772 -16.72 -39.16 35.79
C ALA A 772 -16.50 -40.24 34.73
N LEU A 773 -16.42 -39.85 33.46
CA LEU A 773 -16.19 -40.76 32.33
C LEU A 773 -14.78 -41.37 32.36
N LYS A 774 -13.76 -40.62 32.81
CA LYS A 774 -12.39 -41.12 33.03
C LYS A 774 -12.37 -42.39 33.89
N LYS A 775 -13.17 -42.42 34.97
CA LYS A 775 -13.27 -43.55 35.90
C LYS A 775 -13.89 -44.81 35.29
N GLN A 776 -14.46 -44.70 34.09
CA GLN A 776 -15.09 -45.80 33.34
C GLN A 776 -14.37 -46.07 32.00
N SER A 777 -13.19 -45.49 31.79
CA SER A 777 -12.47 -45.51 30.51
C SER A 777 -11.07 -46.10 30.67
N LEU A 778 -10.43 -46.41 29.55
CA LEU A 778 -8.97 -46.40 29.49
C LEU A 778 -8.52 -44.94 29.39
N TYR A 779 -7.63 -44.51 30.29
CA TYR A 779 -7.26 -43.11 30.42
C TYR A 779 -5.73 -42.95 30.39
N TRP A 780 -5.23 -42.06 29.53
CA TRP A 780 -3.84 -41.62 29.54
C TRP A 780 -3.79 -40.20 30.07
N ASP A 781 -3.22 -40.06 31.26
CA ASP A 781 -3.05 -38.75 31.89
C ASP A 781 -1.95 -37.94 31.19
N ASN A 782 -0.97 -38.62 30.59
CA ASN A 782 0.19 -38.03 29.94
C ASN A 782 0.11 -38.14 28.40
N ASN A 783 -1.02 -37.75 27.83
CA ASN A 783 -1.17 -37.66 26.38
C ASN A 783 -0.82 -36.25 25.88
N MET A 784 -0.13 -36.19 24.75
CA MET A 784 0.28 -34.95 24.10
C MET A 784 -0.43 -34.77 22.76
N SER A 785 -0.94 -33.58 22.50
CA SER A 785 -1.34 -33.19 21.16
C SER A 785 -0.12 -33.08 20.26
N SER A 786 -0.31 -33.39 18.98
CA SER A 786 0.76 -33.23 17.99
C SER A 786 1.06 -31.75 17.64
N SER A 787 0.16 -30.84 17.99
CA SER A 787 0.29 -29.42 17.71
C SER A 787 -0.31 -28.56 18.82
N GLY A 788 0.15 -27.32 18.90
CA GLY A 788 -0.40 -26.30 19.80
C GLY A 788 -1.62 -25.57 19.24
N ARG A 789 -2.13 -25.99 18.08
CA ARG A 789 -3.30 -25.45 17.35
C ARG A 789 -4.02 -26.57 16.59
N THR A 790 -5.24 -26.32 16.13
CA THR A 790 -6.12 -27.32 15.49
C THR A 790 -5.60 -27.82 14.12
N PHE A 791 -4.89 -27.00 13.33
CA PHE A 791 -4.57 -27.28 11.92
C PHE A 791 -3.92 -28.64 11.60
N SER A 792 -3.22 -29.26 12.55
CA SER A 792 -2.56 -30.57 12.34
C SER A 792 -3.30 -31.75 12.97
N VAL A 793 -4.34 -31.54 13.78
CA VAL A 793 -4.91 -32.60 14.63
C VAL A 793 -5.49 -33.74 13.78
N LEU A 794 -6.20 -33.44 12.69
CA LEU A 794 -6.88 -34.47 11.90
C LEU A 794 -5.87 -35.42 11.20
N PRO A 795 -4.84 -34.93 10.48
CA PRO A 795 -3.81 -35.80 9.87
C PRO A 795 -3.05 -36.66 10.88
N THR A 796 -2.66 -36.10 12.03
CA THR A 796 -1.83 -36.80 13.01
C THR A 796 -2.65 -37.81 13.81
N LEU A 797 -3.86 -37.44 14.24
CA LEU A 797 -4.77 -38.30 14.99
C LEU A 797 -5.29 -39.47 14.14
N THR A 798 -5.70 -39.19 12.90
CA THR A 798 -6.33 -40.20 12.05
C THR A 798 -5.35 -40.98 11.20
N GLY A 799 -4.15 -40.47 10.93
CA GLY A 799 -3.20 -41.14 10.04
C GLY A 799 -1.77 -41.13 10.54
N SER A 800 -1.49 -40.64 11.75
CA SER A 800 -0.12 -40.54 12.26
C SER A 800 0.83 -39.83 11.27
N LEU A 801 0.31 -38.88 10.50
CA LEU A 801 0.97 -38.30 9.33
C LEU A 801 1.95 -37.18 9.70
N PRO A 802 3.07 -36.99 8.97
CA PRO A 802 4.02 -35.91 9.22
C PRO A 802 3.44 -34.52 8.95
N PHE A 803 4.14 -33.48 9.38
CA PHE A 803 3.62 -32.11 9.38
C PHE A 803 3.75 -31.35 8.07
N ALA A 804 4.62 -31.74 7.14
CA ALA A 804 5.00 -30.89 6.00
C ALA A 804 5.62 -29.55 6.43
N MET A 805 5.67 -28.56 5.53
CA MET A 805 6.24 -27.24 5.82
C MET A 805 5.32 -26.40 6.71
N HIS A 806 4.02 -26.35 6.41
CA HIS A 806 3.05 -25.50 7.11
C HIS A 806 1.91 -26.23 7.83
N GLY A 807 2.02 -27.55 7.93
CA GLY A 807 0.89 -28.42 8.23
C GLY A 807 0.58 -29.31 7.03
N PHE A 808 0.16 -30.55 7.30
CA PHE A 808 -0.09 -31.53 6.25
C PHE A 808 -1.23 -31.07 5.32
N LEU A 809 -2.23 -30.40 5.89
CA LEU A 809 -3.39 -29.90 5.18
C LEU A 809 -3.09 -28.69 4.29
N GLU A 810 -1.96 -28.00 4.48
CA GLU A 810 -1.58 -26.80 3.72
C GLU A 810 -0.98 -27.12 2.35
N GLN A 811 -0.68 -28.39 2.05
CA GLN A 811 -0.06 -28.75 0.78
C GLN A 811 -1.01 -28.47 -0.41
N ASP A 812 -0.46 -27.97 -1.53
CA ASP A 812 -1.20 -27.75 -2.79
C ASP A 812 -1.96 -29.01 -3.23
N THR A 813 -1.32 -30.16 -3.07
CA THR A 813 -1.86 -31.48 -3.40
C THR A 813 -1.53 -32.42 -2.26
N LEU A 814 -2.55 -33.07 -1.70
CA LEU A 814 -2.35 -34.05 -0.64
C LEU A 814 -1.70 -35.31 -1.23
N PRO A 815 -0.53 -35.72 -0.72
CA PRO A 815 0.19 -36.89 -1.21
C PRO A 815 -0.53 -38.14 -0.75
N ASP A 816 -0.36 -39.23 -1.49
CA ASP A 816 -0.92 -40.52 -1.10
C ASP A 816 -0.55 -40.86 0.34
N ASN A 817 -1.54 -41.23 1.15
CA ASN A 817 -1.36 -41.48 2.58
C ASN A 817 -2.38 -42.49 3.13
N PHE A 818 -1.99 -43.21 4.17
CA PHE A 818 -2.85 -44.16 4.88
C PHE A 818 -3.37 -43.54 6.18
N ASN A 819 -4.68 -43.50 6.35
CA ASN A 819 -5.32 -42.98 7.55
C ASN A 819 -6.64 -43.74 7.85
N LEU A 820 -7.24 -43.50 9.01
CA LEU A 820 -8.45 -44.18 9.46
C LEU A 820 -9.63 -43.96 8.50
N PHE A 821 -9.78 -42.78 7.90
CA PHE A 821 -10.88 -42.53 6.96
C PHE A 821 -10.79 -43.45 5.74
N ASN A 822 -9.64 -43.50 5.07
CA ASN A 822 -9.52 -44.29 3.85
C ASN A 822 -9.40 -45.80 4.11
N ILE A 823 -8.70 -46.23 5.16
CA ILE A 823 -8.55 -47.66 5.51
C ILE A 823 -9.87 -48.25 5.99
N LEU A 824 -10.59 -47.59 6.89
CA LEU A 824 -11.84 -48.13 7.42
C LEU A 824 -12.92 -48.13 6.33
N LYS A 825 -12.98 -47.09 5.49
CA LYS A 825 -13.88 -47.07 4.32
C LYS A 825 -13.62 -48.24 3.37
N HIS A 826 -12.34 -48.52 3.07
CA HIS A 826 -11.97 -49.68 2.24
C HIS A 826 -12.37 -51.02 2.86
N ASN A 827 -12.45 -51.09 4.19
CA ASN A 827 -12.96 -52.24 4.94
C ASN A 827 -14.48 -52.20 5.18
N GLY A 828 -15.23 -51.36 4.47
CA GLY A 828 -16.69 -51.33 4.49
C GLY A 828 -17.31 -50.46 5.57
N PHE A 829 -16.54 -49.62 6.26
CA PHE A 829 -17.09 -48.66 7.23
C PHE A 829 -17.73 -47.48 6.50
N ASN A 830 -18.88 -47.00 7.00
CA ASN A 830 -19.38 -45.68 6.61
C ASN A 830 -18.55 -44.59 7.33
N THR A 831 -18.05 -43.59 6.61
CA THR A 831 -17.18 -42.56 7.18
C THR A 831 -17.80 -41.17 7.19
N GLY A 832 -17.59 -40.41 8.27
CA GLY A 832 -18.17 -39.07 8.38
C GLY A 832 -17.39 -38.10 9.25
N PHE A 833 -17.49 -36.82 8.93
CA PHE A 833 -16.90 -35.71 9.67
C PHE A 833 -17.98 -34.68 10.02
N PHE A 834 -18.02 -34.26 11.28
CA PHE A 834 -19.04 -33.36 11.83
C PHE A 834 -18.38 -32.16 12.51
N TYR A 835 -18.70 -30.96 12.07
CA TYR A 835 -18.10 -29.72 12.56
C TYR A 835 -19.12 -28.57 12.51
N GLY A 836 -19.19 -27.75 13.57
CA GLY A 836 -20.15 -26.64 13.65
C GLY A 836 -19.75 -25.41 12.82
N GLY A 837 -18.48 -25.30 12.43
CA GLY A 837 -17.94 -24.18 11.65
C GLY A 837 -17.75 -24.52 10.16
N HIS A 838 -17.13 -23.60 9.43
CA HIS A 838 -16.84 -23.78 8.00
C HIS A 838 -15.69 -24.77 7.78
N SER A 839 -15.93 -25.87 7.07
CA SER A 839 -14.90 -26.90 6.85
C SER A 839 -13.76 -26.48 5.92
N ASN A 840 -13.87 -25.34 5.23
CA ASN A 840 -12.76 -24.77 4.45
C ASN A 840 -11.67 -24.19 5.35
N PHE A 841 -12.00 -23.82 6.60
CA PHE A 841 -11.03 -23.38 7.59
C PHE A 841 -9.98 -24.47 7.82
N ASP A 842 -8.69 -24.11 7.86
CA ASP A 842 -7.56 -25.05 7.98
C ASP A 842 -7.58 -26.19 6.94
N PHE A 843 -8.22 -25.97 5.78
CA PHE A 843 -8.31 -26.92 4.67
C PHE A 843 -8.87 -28.29 5.06
N MET A 844 -9.70 -28.39 6.11
CA MET A 844 -10.29 -29.66 6.55
C MET A 844 -11.12 -30.32 5.44
N LYS A 845 -11.90 -29.53 4.70
CA LYS A 845 -12.69 -30.00 3.55
C LYS A 845 -11.83 -30.69 2.51
N LYS A 846 -10.66 -30.14 2.18
CA LYS A 846 -9.71 -30.73 1.23
C LYS A 846 -9.27 -32.12 1.68
N PHE A 847 -9.02 -32.30 2.98
CA PHE A 847 -8.68 -33.61 3.55
C PHE A 847 -9.86 -34.60 3.48
N MET A 848 -11.07 -34.14 3.77
CA MET A 848 -12.28 -34.98 3.71
C MET A 848 -12.59 -35.42 2.28
N ASP A 849 -12.47 -34.50 1.31
CA ASP A 849 -12.66 -34.77 -0.11
C ASP A 849 -11.62 -35.77 -0.64
N TYR A 850 -10.34 -35.61 -0.26
CA TYR A 850 -9.27 -36.56 -0.58
C TYR A 850 -9.60 -37.98 -0.11
N ASN A 851 -10.08 -38.10 1.14
CA ASN A 851 -10.45 -39.38 1.74
C ASN A 851 -11.78 -39.95 1.24
N LYS A 852 -12.53 -39.20 0.42
CA LYS A 852 -13.82 -39.59 -0.14
C LYS A 852 -14.79 -40.05 0.94
N ILE A 853 -14.89 -39.31 2.05
CA ILE A 853 -15.77 -39.69 3.16
C ILE A 853 -17.24 -39.76 2.71
N ASP A 854 -18.08 -40.55 3.37
CA ASP A 854 -19.50 -40.67 2.99
C ASP A 854 -20.32 -39.45 3.40
N ARG A 855 -19.93 -38.76 4.49
CA ARG A 855 -20.70 -37.64 5.03
C ARG A 855 -19.79 -36.51 5.54
N LEU A 856 -19.88 -35.34 4.90
CA LEU A 856 -19.35 -34.09 5.43
C LEU A 856 -20.51 -33.25 5.96
N ILE A 857 -20.53 -33.02 7.28
CA ILE A 857 -21.53 -32.18 7.95
C ILE A 857 -20.78 -30.99 8.55
N ASP A 858 -20.80 -29.86 7.87
CA ASP A 858 -20.20 -28.61 8.32
C ASP A 858 -21.28 -27.51 8.47
N GLN A 859 -20.88 -26.27 8.74
CA GLN A 859 -21.78 -25.15 9.01
C GLN A 859 -22.98 -25.01 8.05
N GLU A 860 -22.83 -25.35 6.76
CA GLU A 860 -23.91 -25.24 5.78
C GLU A 860 -25.03 -26.28 5.98
N ALA A 861 -24.73 -27.39 6.67
CA ALA A 861 -25.67 -28.48 6.93
C ALA A 861 -26.58 -28.23 8.15
N PHE A 862 -26.39 -27.11 8.86
CA PHE A 862 -27.17 -26.73 10.03
C PHE A 862 -28.19 -25.63 9.71
N GLY A 863 -29.34 -25.70 10.38
CA GLY A 863 -30.43 -24.72 10.26
C GLY A 863 -31.34 -24.81 11.49
N PRO A 864 -32.40 -24.00 11.59
CA PRO A 864 -33.37 -24.13 12.69
C PRO A 864 -33.85 -25.60 12.83
N PRO A 865 -33.87 -26.18 14.04
CA PRO A 865 -33.82 -25.54 15.36
C PRO A 865 -32.41 -25.39 15.98
N TYR A 866 -31.33 -25.72 15.27
CA TYR A 866 -29.96 -25.60 15.80
C TYR A 866 -29.56 -24.14 16.03
N LYS A 867 -28.80 -23.88 17.10
CA LYS A 867 -28.35 -22.54 17.47
C LYS A 867 -26.91 -22.31 17.06
N LYS A 868 -26.66 -21.14 16.48
CA LYS A 868 -25.31 -20.61 16.32
C LYS A 868 -24.77 -20.10 17.65
N LEU A 869 -23.45 -20.10 17.80
CA LEU A 869 -22.78 -19.38 18.88
C LEU A 869 -23.11 -17.88 18.76
N PRO A 870 -23.17 -17.12 19.87
CA PRO A 870 -23.46 -15.69 19.83
C PRO A 870 -22.47 -14.93 18.94
N GLU A 871 -22.99 -13.95 18.19
CA GLU A 871 -22.19 -13.13 17.27
C GLU A 871 -21.44 -12.02 18.01
N LYS A 872 -20.24 -11.70 17.54
CA LYS A 872 -19.48 -10.50 17.95
C LYS A 872 -19.11 -9.72 16.70
N GLY A 873 -19.61 -8.48 16.59
CA GLY A 873 -19.41 -7.69 15.38
C GLY A 873 -20.28 -8.10 14.18
N GLY A 874 -21.31 -8.93 14.39
CA GLY A 874 -22.26 -9.36 13.35
C GLY A 874 -21.95 -10.69 12.68
N GLU A 875 -20.92 -11.41 13.13
CA GLU A 875 -20.53 -12.73 12.64
C GLU A 875 -20.30 -13.70 13.80
N SER A 876 -20.52 -14.99 13.55
CA SER A 876 -20.39 -16.10 14.52
C SER A 876 -19.42 -17.15 13.99
N TRP A 877 -18.68 -17.82 14.90
CA TRP A 877 -17.79 -18.93 14.53
C TRP A 877 -18.52 -20.14 13.92
N GLY A 878 -19.81 -20.32 14.21
CA GLY A 878 -20.59 -21.44 13.72
C GLY A 878 -21.65 -21.90 14.71
N TYR A 879 -21.98 -23.18 14.68
CA TYR A 879 -22.96 -23.82 15.56
C TYR A 879 -22.33 -24.35 16.85
N GLU A 880 -23.11 -24.30 17.94
CA GLU A 880 -22.68 -24.77 19.26
C GLU A 880 -22.46 -26.29 19.31
N ASP A 881 -21.72 -26.77 20.31
CA ASP A 881 -21.33 -28.19 20.40
C ASP A 881 -22.54 -29.11 20.57
N GLN A 882 -23.58 -28.65 21.27
CA GLN A 882 -24.85 -29.35 21.42
C GLN A 882 -25.50 -29.63 20.05
N ALA A 883 -25.39 -28.69 19.11
CA ALA A 883 -25.91 -28.84 17.76
C ALA A 883 -25.12 -29.90 16.99
N VAL A 884 -23.79 -29.87 17.05
CA VAL A 884 -22.92 -30.86 16.38
C VAL A 884 -23.23 -32.27 16.86
N PHE A 885 -23.31 -32.48 18.18
CA PHE A 885 -23.65 -33.76 18.79
C PHE A 885 -25.06 -34.24 18.44
N SER A 886 -26.04 -33.33 18.50
CA SER A 886 -27.43 -33.65 18.14
C SER A 886 -27.57 -33.97 16.65
N LYS A 887 -26.79 -33.31 15.79
CA LYS A 887 -26.79 -33.57 14.35
C LYS A 887 -26.29 -34.97 14.01
N LEU A 888 -25.26 -35.46 14.70
CA LEU A 888 -24.83 -36.86 14.57
C LEU A 888 -26.00 -37.82 14.90
N LEU A 889 -26.67 -37.60 16.04
CA LEU A 889 -27.78 -38.45 16.48
C LEU A 889 -28.99 -38.40 15.51
N GLU A 890 -29.21 -37.25 14.89
CA GLU A 890 -30.22 -37.07 13.83
C GLU A 890 -29.87 -37.91 12.60
N VAL A 891 -28.69 -37.70 12.02
CA VAL A 891 -28.38 -38.21 10.68
C VAL A 891 -27.88 -39.65 10.68
N GLN A 892 -27.16 -40.08 11.73
CA GLN A 892 -26.60 -41.43 11.80
C GLN A 892 -27.62 -42.38 12.41
N LYS A 893 -28.20 -43.26 11.60
CA LYS A 893 -29.10 -44.32 12.09
C LYS A 893 -28.33 -45.62 12.34
N VAL A 894 -28.91 -46.53 13.11
CA VAL A 894 -28.33 -47.87 13.31
C VAL A 894 -28.31 -48.56 11.95
N GLN A 895 -27.16 -49.14 11.59
CA GLN A 895 -26.94 -49.83 10.32
C GLN A 895 -26.18 -51.13 10.53
N GLU A 896 -26.22 -52.02 9.55
CA GLU A 896 -25.55 -53.33 9.65
C GLU A 896 -24.02 -53.22 9.55
N ASN A 897 -23.54 -52.33 8.68
CA ASN A 897 -22.11 -52.06 8.50
C ASN A 897 -21.62 -51.11 9.61
N PRO A 898 -20.38 -51.31 10.11
CA PRO A 898 -19.82 -50.40 11.10
C PRO A 898 -19.59 -49.00 10.52
N TYR A 899 -19.44 -47.99 11.39
CA TYR A 899 -19.09 -46.63 10.96
C TYR A 899 -17.91 -46.05 11.72
N PHE A 900 -17.24 -45.10 11.07
CA PHE A 900 -16.19 -44.26 11.63
C PHE A 900 -16.57 -42.79 11.49
N HIS A 901 -16.79 -42.13 12.63
CA HIS A 901 -17.12 -40.70 12.65
C HIS A 901 -16.15 -39.91 13.51
N VAL A 902 -15.74 -38.75 13.00
CA VAL A 902 -14.95 -37.75 13.74
C VAL A 902 -15.81 -36.52 13.94
N LEU A 903 -15.90 -36.05 15.18
CA LEU A 903 -16.60 -34.83 15.56
C LEU A 903 -15.57 -33.84 16.11
N LEU A 904 -15.61 -32.60 15.64
CA LEU A 904 -14.79 -31.49 16.13
C LEU A 904 -15.69 -30.44 16.77
N THR A 905 -15.43 -30.09 18.03
CA THR A 905 -16.17 -29.06 18.77
C THR A 905 -15.66 -27.66 18.45
N LEU A 906 -16.35 -26.62 18.94
CA LEU A 906 -16.04 -25.22 18.59
C LEU A 906 -16.31 -24.22 19.74
N SER A 907 -17.18 -24.54 20.70
CA SER A 907 -17.72 -23.56 21.65
C SER A 907 -16.69 -23.01 22.65
N THR A 908 -15.55 -23.68 22.79
CA THR A 908 -14.41 -23.33 23.63
C THR A 908 -13.35 -22.49 22.90
N HIS A 909 -13.68 -21.91 21.75
CA HIS A 909 -12.78 -21.05 20.98
C HIS A 909 -12.96 -19.55 21.34
N ASN A 910 -11.89 -18.76 21.28
CA ASN A 910 -11.92 -17.30 21.50
C ASN A 910 -12.91 -16.62 20.51
N PRO A 911 -13.85 -15.74 20.93
CA PRO A 911 -13.96 -15.01 22.20
C PRO A 911 -14.74 -15.69 23.34
N PHE A 912 -14.93 -17.01 23.31
CA PHE A 912 -15.58 -17.81 24.35
C PHE A 912 -17.05 -17.41 24.61
N LEU A 913 -17.74 -17.00 23.54
CA LEU A 913 -19.16 -16.68 23.60
C LEU A 913 -19.98 -17.96 23.45
N ILE A 914 -20.87 -18.19 24.41
CA ILE A 914 -21.75 -19.36 24.44
C ILE A 914 -23.21 -18.94 24.63
N ASN A 915 -24.13 -19.78 24.14
CA ASN A 915 -25.54 -19.63 24.46
C ASN A 915 -25.78 -19.96 25.95
N ASN A 916 -26.83 -19.36 26.54
CA ASN A 916 -27.19 -19.55 27.95
C ASN A 916 -26.05 -19.23 28.95
N ALA A 917 -25.16 -18.28 28.65
CA ALA A 917 -24.00 -17.95 29.49
C ALA A 917 -24.33 -17.76 30.98
N ALA A 918 -25.45 -17.10 31.32
CA ALA A 918 -25.88 -16.89 32.70
C ALA A 918 -26.09 -18.20 33.50
N HIS A 919 -26.53 -19.28 32.84
CA HIS A 919 -26.68 -20.58 33.48
C HIS A 919 -25.31 -21.20 33.80
N TYR A 920 -24.39 -21.20 32.83
CA TYR A 920 -23.06 -21.78 33.00
C TYR A 920 -22.16 -20.95 33.92
N GLU A 921 -22.40 -19.64 34.02
CA GLU A 921 -21.80 -18.77 35.03
C GLU A 921 -22.22 -19.16 36.46
N GLN A 922 -23.50 -19.45 36.67
CA GLN A 922 -23.98 -19.96 37.97
C GLN A 922 -23.38 -21.33 38.28
N LEU A 923 -23.28 -22.20 37.27
CA LEU A 923 -22.65 -23.52 37.42
C LEU A 923 -21.16 -23.38 37.76
N PHE A 924 -20.46 -22.42 37.17
CA PHE A 924 -19.08 -22.09 37.51
C PHE A 924 -18.94 -21.69 38.98
N ASP A 925 -19.79 -20.78 39.47
CA ASP A 925 -19.74 -20.32 40.86
C ASP A 925 -20.02 -21.48 41.84
N GLN A 926 -20.97 -22.35 41.52
CA GLN A 926 -21.24 -23.58 42.28
C GLN A 926 -20.04 -24.54 42.25
N ARG A 927 -19.42 -24.72 41.07
CA ARG A 927 -18.27 -25.61 40.89
C ARG A 927 -17.09 -25.13 41.73
N ILE A 928 -16.75 -23.84 41.69
CA ILE A 928 -15.71 -23.21 42.52
C ILE A 928 -15.99 -23.39 44.01
N ALA A 929 -17.25 -23.27 44.45
CA ALA A 929 -17.62 -23.44 45.86
C ALA A 929 -17.52 -24.91 46.33
N SER A 930 -17.75 -25.86 45.42
CA SER A 930 -17.76 -27.30 45.74
C SER A 930 -16.39 -27.97 45.70
N MET A 931 -15.41 -27.41 44.97
CA MET A 931 -14.09 -28.00 44.79
C MET A 931 -13.12 -27.56 45.88
N GLU A 932 -12.29 -28.49 46.36
CA GLU A 932 -11.16 -28.20 47.25
C GLU A 932 -9.99 -27.62 46.44
N LEU A 933 -10.06 -26.34 46.08
CA LEU A 933 -9.00 -25.65 45.34
C LEU A 933 -8.00 -24.98 46.29
N SER A 934 -6.70 -25.08 45.98
CA SER A 934 -5.69 -24.23 46.62
C SER A 934 -5.95 -22.74 46.35
N PRO A 935 -5.40 -21.81 47.17
CA PRO A 935 -5.56 -20.37 46.93
C PRO A 935 -5.10 -19.94 45.53
N THR A 936 -4.02 -20.54 45.02
CA THR A 936 -3.48 -20.27 43.68
C THR A 936 -4.41 -20.78 42.57
N GLN A 937 -4.89 -22.02 42.68
CA GLN A 937 -5.87 -22.58 41.73
C GLN A 937 -7.14 -21.74 41.67
N LYS A 938 -7.69 -21.37 42.85
CA LYS A 938 -8.91 -20.54 42.92
C LYS A 938 -8.70 -19.18 42.26
N LYS A 939 -7.53 -18.56 42.45
CA LYS A 939 -7.18 -17.31 41.77
C LYS A 939 -7.15 -17.48 40.25
N TRP A 940 -6.43 -18.48 39.74
CA TRP A 940 -6.32 -18.72 38.29
C TRP A 940 -7.67 -19.06 37.67
N ALA A 941 -8.51 -19.81 38.36
CA ALA A 941 -9.85 -20.10 37.89
C ALA A 941 -10.72 -18.84 37.77
N LEU A 942 -10.68 -17.95 38.78
CA LEU A 942 -11.43 -16.69 38.74
C LEU A 942 -10.93 -15.73 37.65
N GLU A 943 -9.61 -15.69 37.41
CA GLU A 943 -9.00 -14.85 36.36
C GLU A 943 -9.38 -15.32 34.94
N ASN A 944 -9.70 -16.62 34.76
CA ASN A 944 -10.05 -17.24 33.49
C ASN A 944 -11.52 -17.71 33.44
N ARG A 945 -12.42 -17.01 34.16
CA ARG A 945 -13.84 -17.38 34.30
C ARG A 945 -14.52 -17.60 32.95
N THR A 946 -14.34 -16.72 31.98
CA THR A 946 -15.02 -16.81 30.68
C THR A 946 -14.66 -18.10 29.93
N GLN A 947 -13.38 -18.44 29.91
CA GLN A 947 -12.87 -19.68 29.31
C GLN A 947 -13.47 -20.90 30.01
N LEU A 948 -13.40 -20.94 31.34
CA LEU A 948 -13.88 -22.08 32.13
C LEU A 948 -15.41 -22.24 32.11
N VAL A 949 -16.16 -21.15 31.92
CA VAL A 949 -17.60 -21.18 31.66
C VAL A 949 -17.91 -21.86 30.32
N SER A 950 -17.12 -21.58 29.27
CA SER A 950 -17.26 -22.27 27.99
C SER A 950 -16.93 -23.77 28.07
N VAL A 951 -15.94 -24.14 28.91
CA VAL A 951 -15.58 -25.54 29.19
C VAL A 951 -16.73 -26.28 29.90
N LEU A 952 -17.42 -25.64 30.84
CA LEU A 952 -18.60 -26.22 31.50
C LEU A 952 -19.77 -26.44 30.52
N ASN A 953 -19.98 -25.51 29.58
CA ASN A 953 -20.97 -25.67 28.51
C ASN A 953 -20.67 -26.89 27.62
N LEU A 954 -19.41 -27.05 27.22
CA LEU A 954 -18.93 -28.20 26.47
C LEU A 954 -19.11 -29.52 27.26
N ASP A 955 -18.74 -29.55 28.55
CA ASP A 955 -18.86 -30.75 29.40
C ASP A 955 -20.33 -31.18 29.58
N ASP A 956 -21.24 -30.22 29.70
CA ASP A 956 -22.69 -30.45 29.72
C ASP A 956 -23.22 -30.96 28.36
N ALA A 957 -22.75 -30.39 27.25
CA ALA A 957 -23.06 -30.87 25.90
C ALA A 957 -22.64 -32.34 25.70
N MET A 958 -21.44 -32.69 26.19
CA MET A 958 -20.93 -34.06 26.19
C MET A 958 -21.77 -34.99 27.07
N ALA A 959 -22.17 -34.54 28.26
CA ALA A 959 -23.03 -35.31 29.16
C ALA A 959 -24.37 -35.65 28.50
N GLN A 960 -25.00 -34.67 27.86
CA GLN A 960 -26.25 -34.85 27.14
C GLN A 960 -26.07 -35.74 25.90
N PHE A 961 -24.98 -35.58 25.15
CA PHE A 961 -24.66 -36.46 24.01
C PHE A 961 -24.59 -37.93 24.43
N PHE A 962 -23.80 -38.26 25.44
CA PHE A 962 -23.67 -39.65 25.91
C PHE A 962 -24.96 -40.18 26.52
N LYS A 963 -25.74 -39.35 27.21
CA LYS A 963 -27.06 -39.73 27.74
C LYS A 963 -28.01 -40.14 26.62
N GLU A 964 -28.05 -39.41 25.51
CA GLU A 964 -28.89 -39.75 24.37
C GLU A 964 -28.32 -40.91 23.54
N TYR A 965 -27.00 -40.95 23.32
CA TYR A 965 -26.35 -42.01 22.57
C TYR A 965 -26.52 -43.37 23.26
N LYS A 966 -26.44 -43.43 24.60
CA LYS A 966 -26.66 -44.66 25.40
C LYS A 966 -28.02 -45.32 25.15
N LYS A 967 -29.02 -44.58 24.64
CA LYS A 967 -30.34 -45.13 24.30
C LYS A 967 -30.33 -45.92 22.98
N ARG A 968 -29.27 -45.81 22.18
CA ARG A 968 -29.18 -46.46 20.88
C ARG A 968 -28.78 -47.93 21.00
N PRO A 969 -29.35 -48.83 20.18
CA PRO A 969 -28.97 -50.25 20.17
C PRO A 969 -27.48 -50.52 19.88
N ASP A 970 -26.85 -49.66 19.07
CA ASP A 970 -25.44 -49.80 18.67
C ASP A 970 -24.44 -49.27 19.70
N PHE A 971 -24.89 -48.64 20.80
CA PHE A 971 -24.01 -48.21 21.89
C PHE A 971 -23.23 -49.36 22.53
N ALA A 972 -23.83 -50.56 22.60
CA ALA A 972 -23.20 -51.77 23.13
C ALA A 972 -21.98 -52.24 22.31
N ASN A 973 -21.84 -51.78 21.07
CA ASN A 973 -20.78 -52.16 20.14
C ASN A 973 -20.15 -50.91 19.50
N THR A 974 -19.92 -49.86 20.30
CA THR A 974 -19.27 -48.62 19.86
C THR A 974 -18.08 -48.29 20.75
N ILE A 975 -16.96 -47.90 20.15
CA ILE A 975 -15.76 -47.39 20.81
C ILE A 975 -15.71 -45.88 20.60
N PHE A 976 -15.58 -45.14 21.71
CA PHE A 976 -15.37 -43.71 21.71
C PHE A 976 -13.93 -43.39 22.08
N ILE A 977 -13.27 -42.56 21.28
CA ILE A 977 -11.97 -41.96 21.61
C ILE A 977 -12.18 -40.47 21.81
N ILE A 978 -11.74 -39.93 22.94
CA ILE A 978 -12.02 -38.55 23.34
C ILE A 978 -10.68 -37.90 23.69
N THR A 979 -10.36 -36.80 23.02
CA THR A 979 -9.13 -36.05 23.30
C THR A 979 -9.28 -34.59 22.95
N GLY A 980 -8.47 -33.74 23.60
CA GLY A 980 -8.30 -32.36 23.16
C GLY A 980 -7.49 -32.28 21.87
N ASP A 981 -7.77 -31.30 21.02
CA ASP A 981 -6.89 -30.99 19.88
C ASP A 981 -5.59 -30.32 20.33
N HIS A 982 -5.68 -29.40 21.29
CA HIS A 982 -4.57 -28.77 22.02
C HIS A 982 -5.08 -28.17 23.35
N ALA A 983 -4.16 -27.74 24.22
CA ALA A 983 -4.55 -26.93 25.38
C ALA A 983 -4.80 -25.47 24.95
N MET A 984 -5.82 -24.83 25.52
CA MET A 984 -6.13 -23.42 25.29
C MET A 984 -4.99 -22.47 25.73
N PRO A 985 -4.31 -21.77 24.82
CA PRO A 985 -3.19 -20.88 25.17
C PRO A 985 -3.63 -19.57 25.83
N GLU A 986 -4.91 -19.19 25.75
CA GLU A 986 -5.48 -18.02 26.41
C GLU A 986 -5.48 -18.18 27.94
N ILE A 987 -5.47 -19.42 28.42
CA ILE A 987 -5.24 -19.76 29.82
C ILE A 987 -3.72 -19.88 30.04
N PRO A 988 -3.13 -19.20 31.04
CA PRO A 988 -1.69 -19.27 31.30
C PRO A 988 -1.16 -20.71 31.43
N LEU A 989 -0.07 -20.98 30.73
CA LEU A 989 0.69 -22.24 30.76
C LEU A 989 1.79 -22.14 31.83
N GLN A 990 1.93 -23.14 32.69
CA GLN A 990 2.99 -23.18 33.71
C GLN A 990 4.35 -23.56 33.13
N SER A 991 4.32 -24.39 32.10
CA SER A 991 5.49 -24.94 31.40
C SER A 991 5.22 -25.00 29.89
N LYS A 992 6.26 -25.25 29.09
CA LYS A 992 6.12 -25.24 27.61
C LYS A 992 5.34 -26.46 27.11
N ILE A 993 5.51 -27.62 27.73
CA ILE A 993 4.80 -28.86 27.36
C ILE A 993 3.29 -28.79 27.66
N ASP A 994 2.85 -27.93 28.59
CA ASP A 994 1.43 -27.78 28.94
C ASP A 994 0.56 -27.44 27.73
N ARG A 995 1.13 -26.73 26.75
CA ARG A 995 0.47 -26.40 25.47
C ARG A 995 -0.05 -27.65 24.75
N TYR A 996 0.69 -28.74 24.87
CA TYR A 996 0.40 -30.01 24.23
C TYR A 996 -0.31 -30.98 25.18
N HIS A 997 -0.37 -30.71 26.47
CA HIS A 997 -0.90 -31.64 27.46
C HIS A 997 -2.43 -31.71 27.42
N VAL A 998 -2.96 -32.74 26.75
CA VAL A 998 -4.40 -32.94 26.54
C VAL A 998 -4.81 -34.35 26.98
N PRO A 999 -5.99 -34.52 27.61
CA PRO A 999 -6.43 -35.84 28.05
C PRO A 999 -6.69 -36.77 26.86
N LEU A 1000 -6.52 -38.07 27.06
CA LEU A 1000 -6.96 -39.11 26.11
C LEU A 1000 -7.77 -40.18 26.85
N LEU A 1001 -9.02 -40.37 26.43
CA LEU A 1001 -9.92 -41.39 26.96
C LEU A 1001 -10.35 -42.32 25.84
N ILE A 1002 -10.38 -43.63 26.12
CA ILE A 1002 -11.09 -44.62 25.31
C ILE A 1002 -12.21 -45.20 26.14
N TYR A 1003 -13.45 -44.91 25.74
CA TYR A 1003 -14.67 -45.36 26.42
C TYR A 1003 -15.46 -46.34 25.55
N SER A 1004 -15.88 -47.46 26.13
CA SER A 1004 -16.78 -48.40 25.48
C SER A 1004 -17.45 -49.29 26.53
N SER A 1005 -18.66 -49.75 26.21
CA SER A 1005 -19.31 -50.85 26.95
C SER A 1005 -18.59 -52.19 26.77
N LEU A 1006 -17.67 -52.30 25.80
CA LEU A 1006 -16.82 -53.45 25.57
C LEU A 1006 -15.63 -53.53 26.52
N LEU A 1007 -15.35 -52.51 27.32
CA LEU A 1007 -14.21 -52.52 28.24
C LEU A 1007 -14.36 -53.62 29.29
N LYS A 1008 -13.28 -54.38 29.50
CA LYS A 1008 -13.16 -55.39 30.56
C LYS A 1008 -12.96 -54.75 31.92
N GLU A 1009 -12.19 -53.66 31.94
CA GLU A 1009 -11.88 -52.87 33.13
C GLU A 1009 -11.61 -51.41 32.72
N ALA A 1010 -11.80 -50.48 33.66
CA ALA A 1010 -11.30 -49.12 33.54
C ALA A 1010 -9.85 -49.08 34.06
N LYS A 1011 -8.97 -48.32 33.39
CA LYS A 1011 -7.54 -48.31 33.73
C LYS A 1011 -6.86 -47.01 33.35
N THR A 1012 -6.00 -46.52 34.24
CA THR A 1012 -5.14 -45.34 33.98
C THR A 1012 -3.74 -45.78 33.58
N PHE A 1013 -3.18 -45.11 32.59
CA PHE A 1013 -1.84 -45.30 32.07
C PHE A 1013 -1.02 -44.01 32.23
N HIS A 1014 0.25 -44.18 32.60
CA HIS A 1014 1.17 -43.07 32.89
C HIS A 1014 2.33 -42.95 31.90
N ASN A 1015 2.40 -43.84 30.89
CA ASN A 1015 3.37 -43.67 29.82
C ASN A 1015 2.99 -42.47 28.94
N PHE A 1016 4.00 -41.81 28.40
CA PHE A 1016 3.80 -40.67 27.51
C PHE A 1016 3.34 -41.16 26.15
N VAL A 1017 2.23 -40.64 25.65
CA VAL A 1017 1.67 -40.97 24.34
C VAL A 1017 1.28 -39.68 23.61
N SER A 1018 0.97 -39.77 22.32
CA SER A 1018 0.46 -38.64 21.57
C SER A 1018 -0.64 -39.02 20.58
N HIS A 1019 -1.21 -38.00 19.92
CA HIS A 1019 -2.11 -38.20 18.79
C HIS A 1019 -1.56 -39.14 17.72
N PHE A 1020 -0.24 -39.18 17.50
CA PHE A 1020 0.39 -40.09 16.54
C PHE A 1020 0.18 -41.57 16.85
N ASP A 1021 -0.07 -41.93 18.11
CA ASP A 1021 -0.14 -43.31 18.56
C ASP A 1021 -1.56 -43.92 18.43
N ILE A 1022 -2.56 -43.09 18.14
CA ILE A 1022 -3.97 -43.50 18.13
C ILE A 1022 -4.32 -44.34 16.90
N ALA A 1023 -4.09 -43.82 15.68
CA ALA A 1023 -4.41 -44.57 14.45
C ALA A 1023 -3.71 -45.94 14.36
N PRO A 1024 -2.40 -46.07 14.68
CA PRO A 1024 -1.72 -47.37 14.70
C PRO A 1024 -2.36 -48.36 15.68
N SER A 1025 -2.66 -47.93 16.91
CA SER A 1025 -3.28 -48.80 17.93
C SER A 1025 -4.70 -49.23 17.57
N VAL A 1026 -5.49 -48.34 17.00
CA VAL A 1026 -6.86 -48.64 16.55
C VAL A 1026 -6.83 -49.67 15.42
N LEU A 1027 -5.96 -49.50 14.43
CA LEU A 1027 -5.89 -50.41 13.29
C LEU A 1027 -5.30 -51.77 13.66
N ALA A 1028 -4.33 -51.83 14.59
CA ALA A 1028 -3.84 -53.09 15.13
C ALA A 1028 -4.97 -53.89 15.81
N TYR A 1029 -5.81 -53.22 16.61
CA TYR A 1029 -6.98 -53.85 17.23
C TYR A 1029 -7.95 -54.44 16.20
N TYR A 1030 -8.32 -53.67 15.18
CA TYR A 1030 -9.24 -54.16 14.15
C TYR A 1030 -8.64 -55.30 13.30
N ARG A 1031 -7.35 -55.22 12.99
CA ARG A 1031 -6.61 -56.26 12.25
C ARG A 1031 -6.65 -57.60 12.97
N GLU A 1032 -6.24 -57.63 14.24
CA GLU A 1032 -6.11 -58.89 15.00
C GLU A 1032 -7.48 -59.46 15.43
N ASN A 1033 -8.46 -58.60 15.71
CA ASN A 1033 -9.74 -59.05 16.27
C ASN A 1033 -10.84 -59.28 15.23
N PHE A 1034 -10.82 -58.55 14.11
CA PHE A 1034 -11.90 -58.56 13.12
C PHE A 1034 -11.42 -58.82 11.68
N ALA A 1035 -10.16 -59.23 11.51
CA ALA A 1035 -9.55 -59.57 10.22
C ALA A 1035 -9.67 -58.44 9.17
N LEU A 1036 -9.65 -57.18 9.62
CA LEU A 1036 -9.58 -56.03 8.72
C LEU A 1036 -8.27 -56.06 7.93
N LYS A 1037 -8.36 -55.80 6.63
CA LYS A 1037 -7.18 -55.64 5.77
C LYS A 1037 -6.51 -54.31 6.11
N THR A 1038 -5.26 -54.35 6.54
CA THR A 1038 -4.44 -53.15 6.79
C THR A 1038 -3.20 -53.16 5.89
N PRO A 1039 -2.63 -51.99 5.55
CA PRO A 1039 -1.38 -51.94 4.79
C PRO A 1039 -0.23 -52.60 5.57
N THR A 1040 0.68 -53.26 4.86
CA THR A 1040 1.89 -53.89 5.43
C THR A 1040 3.06 -52.91 5.56
N GLN A 1041 3.01 -51.79 4.85
CA GLN A 1041 3.95 -50.69 4.93
C GLN A 1041 3.20 -49.38 5.09
N VAL A 1042 3.67 -48.53 5.99
CA VAL A 1042 3.06 -47.24 6.32
C VAL A 1042 4.11 -46.15 6.45
N THR A 1043 3.65 -44.91 6.62
CA THR A 1043 4.48 -43.73 6.89
C THR A 1043 4.15 -43.08 8.23
N TRP A 1044 3.53 -43.85 9.12
CA TRP A 1044 3.07 -43.40 10.43
C TRP A 1044 4.25 -43.04 11.32
N ILE A 1045 4.16 -41.93 12.04
CA ILE A 1045 5.18 -41.48 12.99
C ILE A 1045 5.09 -42.30 14.28
N GLY A 1046 3.89 -42.43 14.83
CA GLY A 1046 3.61 -43.14 16.07
C GLY A 1046 3.87 -44.64 15.98
N GLN A 1047 3.97 -45.25 17.15
CA GLN A 1047 4.27 -46.69 17.29
C GLN A 1047 3.24 -47.44 18.14
N GLY A 1048 2.20 -46.73 18.61
CA GLY A 1048 1.11 -47.29 19.39
C GLY A 1048 1.15 -46.86 20.86
N LEU A 1049 -0.01 -46.94 21.51
CA LEU A 1049 -0.28 -46.47 22.87
C LEU A 1049 0.49 -47.22 23.97
N ASP A 1050 1.10 -48.37 23.66
CA ASP A 1050 1.96 -49.14 24.57
C ASP A 1050 3.41 -48.65 24.59
N LYS A 1051 3.89 -48.10 23.46
CA LYS A 1051 5.26 -47.58 23.32
C LYS A 1051 5.33 -46.08 23.52
N GLY A 1052 4.49 -45.31 22.84
CA GLY A 1052 4.49 -43.84 22.85
C GLY A 1052 5.89 -43.20 22.81
N ALA A 1053 6.16 -42.25 23.71
CA ALA A 1053 7.42 -41.53 23.81
C ALA A 1053 8.56 -42.33 24.48
N SER A 1054 8.55 -43.67 24.48
CA SER A 1054 9.56 -44.47 25.18
C SER A 1054 11.00 -44.09 24.81
N ALA A 1055 11.95 -44.30 25.73
CA ALA A 1055 13.38 -44.07 25.48
C ALA A 1055 13.94 -44.90 24.30
N LYS A 1056 13.24 -45.97 23.89
CA LYS A 1056 13.60 -46.81 22.73
C LYS A 1056 12.82 -46.45 21.45
N GLY A 1057 11.86 -45.53 21.52
CA GLY A 1057 11.06 -45.08 20.38
C GLY A 1057 11.72 -43.98 19.54
N GLU A 1058 11.05 -43.60 18.45
CA GLU A 1058 11.47 -42.53 17.52
C GLU A 1058 11.35 -41.12 18.11
N GLY A 1059 10.55 -40.95 19.17
CA GLY A 1059 10.21 -39.65 19.76
C GLY A 1059 8.99 -39.00 19.12
N ILE A 1060 8.51 -37.94 19.75
CA ILE A 1060 7.27 -37.23 19.40
C ILE A 1060 7.65 -35.80 19.05
N ALA A 1061 7.66 -35.50 17.75
CA ALA A 1061 7.82 -34.13 17.27
C ALA A 1061 6.48 -33.40 17.33
N MET A 1062 6.49 -32.15 17.78
CA MET A 1062 5.28 -31.34 17.92
C MET A 1062 5.46 -29.99 17.22
N MET A 1063 4.38 -29.55 16.57
CA MET A 1063 4.37 -28.33 15.80
C MET A 1063 3.52 -27.27 16.51
N GLN A 1064 4.15 -26.24 17.08
CA GLN A 1064 3.46 -25.23 17.89
C GLN A 1064 2.43 -24.41 17.09
N SER A 1065 2.80 -24.02 15.86
CA SER A 1065 2.00 -23.23 14.91
C SER A 1065 2.39 -23.61 13.47
N LYS A 1066 1.72 -23.06 12.44
CA LYS A 1066 1.93 -23.39 11.00
C LYS A 1066 3.36 -23.18 10.45
N ASN A 1067 4.36 -22.83 11.26
CA ASN A 1067 5.77 -22.82 10.86
C ASN A 1067 6.76 -23.16 11.98
N GLN A 1068 6.27 -23.59 13.15
CA GLN A 1068 7.08 -23.81 14.34
C GLN A 1068 7.13 -25.29 14.71
N LEU A 1069 7.93 -26.06 13.97
CA LEU A 1069 8.32 -27.41 14.37
C LEU A 1069 9.53 -27.32 15.30
N ILE A 1070 9.28 -26.97 16.57
CA ILE A 1070 10.33 -26.58 17.53
C ILE A 1070 10.35 -27.40 18.83
N ASP A 1071 9.40 -28.33 19.00
CA ASP A 1071 9.26 -29.15 20.20
C ASP A 1071 9.42 -30.65 19.88
N PHE A 1072 10.13 -31.37 20.76
CA PHE A 1072 10.41 -32.80 20.59
C PHE A 1072 10.53 -33.53 21.93
N VAL A 1073 9.74 -34.59 22.13
CA VAL A 1073 9.75 -35.40 23.36
C VAL A 1073 10.26 -36.82 23.08
N ARG A 1074 11.19 -37.29 23.91
CA ARG A 1074 11.64 -38.68 23.92
C ARG A 1074 12.12 -39.11 25.30
N GLY A 1075 11.64 -40.26 25.76
CA GLY A 1075 11.80 -40.69 27.14
C GLY A 1075 11.20 -39.66 28.08
N ASN A 1076 11.99 -39.26 29.08
CA ASN A 1076 11.60 -38.25 30.06
C ASN A 1076 12.22 -36.89 29.75
N TYR A 1077 12.42 -36.56 28.47
CA TYR A 1077 13.05 -35.32 28.05
C TYR A 1077 12.22 -34.62 26.99
N HIS A 1078 12.12 -33.30 27.14
CA HIS A 1078 11.50 -32.39 26.20
C HIS A 1078 12.55 -31.39 25.69
N LEU A 1079 12.72 -31.30 24.38
CA LEU A 1079 13.56 -30.31 23.72
C LEU A 1079 12.64 -29.25 23.10
N SER A 1080 12.74 -28.00 23.56
CA SER A 1080 11.94 -26.87 23.07
C SER A 1080 12.80 -25.65 22.81
N GLU A 1081 12.74 -25.08 21.60
CA GLU A 1081 13.58 -23.94 21.16
C GLU A 1081 15.09 -24.14 21.42
N GLY A 1082 15.57 -25.38 21.36
CA GLY A 1082 16.99 -25.72 21.63
C GLY A 1082 17.36 -25.73 23.13
N GLN A 1083 16.39 -25.58 24.04
CA GLN A 1083 16.55 -25.82 25.47
C GLN A 1083 16.02 -27.20 25.86
N LEU A 1084 16.72 -27.87 26.77
CA LEU A 1084 16.37 -29.21 27.23
C LEU A 1084 15.71 -29.15 28.61
N TYR A 1085 14.57 -29.81 28.73
CA TYR A 1085 13.80 -29.97 29.96
C TYR A 1085 13.67 -31.46 30.29
N GLN A 1086 13.67 -31.75 31.59
CA GLN A 1086 13.38 -33.07 32.13
C GLN A 1086 11.90 -33.11 32.50
N LEU A 1087 11.20 -34.13 32.04
CA LEU A 1087 9.79 -34.38 32.32
C LEU A 1087 9.66 -35.32 33.52
N ASP A 1088 8.79 -34.97 34.47
CA ASP A 1088 8.38 -35.88 35.53
C ASP A 1088 7.26 -36.83 35.07
N GLY A 1089 6.81 -37.73 35.96
CA GLY A 1089 5.75 -38.71 35.65
C GLY A 1089 4.36 -38.12 35.38
N THR A 1090 4.21 -36.78 35.40
CA THR A 1090 2.96 -36.02 35.21
C THR A 1090 3.09 -34.95 34.12
N LEU A 1091 4.13 -35.02 33.27
CA LEU A 1091 4.45 -34.04 32.23
C LEU A 1091 4.77 -32.62 32.76
N ASN A 1092 5.29 -32.47 33.98
CA ASN A 1092 5.87 -31.18 34.39
C ASN A 1092 7.34 -31.07 33.95
N GLU A 1093 7.78 -29.86 33.63
CA GLU A 1093 9.15 -29.56 33.21
C GLU A 1093 10.01 -28.98 34.34
N ASP A 1094 11.24 -29.49 34.44
CA ASP A 1094 12.36 -28.83 35.12
C ASP A 1094 13.57 -28.72 34.17
N VAL A 1095 14.46 -27.75 34.41
CA VAL A 1095 15.65 -27.55 33.57
C VAL A 1095 16.57 -28.77 33.70
N ALA A 1096 16.91 -29.40 32.58
CA ALA A 1096 17.76 -30.59 32.55
C ALA A 1096 19.25 -30.25 32.35
N PRO A 1097 20.18 -31.06 32.89
CA PRO A 1097 21.58 -30.99 32.49
C PRO A 1097 21.75 -31.39 31.01
N ASP A 1098 22.76 -30.82 30.33
CA ASP A 1098 22.96 -30.96 28.86
C ASP A 1098 23.32 -32.39 28.38
N ASN A 1099 23.40 -33.39 29.25
CA ASN A 1099 23.89 -34.73 28.93
C ASN A 1099 23.07 -35.48 27.87
N ALA A 1100 21.76 -35.21 27.75
CA ALA A 1100 20.87 -35.82 26.76
C ALA A 1100 20.59 -34.89 25.56
N LYS A 1101 21.07 -33.63 25.60
CA LYS A 1101 20.70 -32.59 24.63
C LYS A 1101 21.19 -32.92 23.24
N GLU A 1102 22.41 -33.42 23.12
CA GLU A 1102 23.03 -33.72 21.82
C GLU A 1102 22.27 -34.84 21.10
N GLU A 1103 21.93 -35.93 21.79
CA GLU A 1103 21.17 -37.04 21.21
C GLU A 1103 19.76 -36.61 20.79
N LEU A 1104 19.02 -35.90 21.65
CA LEU A 1104 17.69 -35.40 21.31
C LEU A 1104 17.73 -34.41 20.15
N SER A 1105 18.71 -33.51 20.12
CA SER A 1105 18.89 -32.56 19.02
C SER A 1105 19.17 -33.28 17.72
N LYS A 1106 20.07 -34.28 17.70
CA LYS A 1106 20.35 -35.10 16.52
C LYS A 1106 19.11 -35.82 16.01
N ARG A 1107 18.31 -36.42 16.89
CA ARG A 1107 17.06 -37.10 16.52
C ARG A 1107 15.99 -36.14 16.01
N PHE A 1108 15.85 -34.98 16.64
CA PHE A 1108 14.89 -33.98 16.19
C PHE A 1108 15.28 -33.41 14.82
N GLU A 1109 16.55 -33.12 14.60
CA GLU A 1109 17.05 -32.70 13.29
C GLU A 1109 16.89 -33.79 12.23
N LEU A 1110 17.07 -35.07 12.58
CA LEU A 1110 16.74 -36.18 11.69
C LEU A 1110 15.25 -36.16 11.29
N PHE A 1111 14.33 -35.98 12.26
CA PHE A 1111 12.91 -35.85 11.97
C PHE A 1111 12.62 -34.65 11.04
N LYS A 1112 13.20 -33.48 11.31
CA LYS A 1112 13.05 -32.28 10.46
C LYS A 1112 13.58 -32.53 9.05
N ARG A 1113 14.71 -33.21 8.88
CA ARG A 1113 15.25 -33.60 7.56
C ARG A 1113 14.31 -34.55 6.83
N LYS A 1114 13.76 -35.56 7.51
CA LYS A 1114 12.74 -36.47 6.93
C LYS A 1114 11.49 -35.70 6.49
N ASN A 1115 10.99 -34.81 7.33
CA ASN A 1115 9.84 -33.95 7.03
C ASN A 1115 10.11 -33.02 5.84
N LYS A 1116 11.32 -32.42 5.78
CA LYS A 1116 11.78 -31.59 4.65
C LYS A 1116 11.86 -32.36 3.34
N LEU A 1117 12.47 -33.53 3.36
CA LEU A 1117 12.59 -34.37 2.18
C LEU A 1117 11.21 -34.75 1.64
N PHE A 1118 10.28 -35.13 2.53
CA PHE A 1118 8.90 -35.42 2.21
C PHE A 1118 8.20 -34.28 1.45
N TYR A 1119 8.16 -33.06 2.02
CA TYR A 1119 7.42 -31.97 1.37
C TYR A 1119 8.14 -31.41 0.14
N THR A 1120 9.49 -31.50 0.09
CA THR A 1120 10.26 -31.08 -1.08
C THR A 1120 10.03 -32.01 -2.27
N GLN A 1121 9.91 -33.31 -2.03
CA GLN A 1121 9.66 -34.32 -3.07
C GLN A 1121 8.18 -34.46 -3.45
N LYS A 1122 7.27 -33.86 -2.67
CA LYS A 1122 5.80 -33.94 -2.84
C LYS A 1122 5.27 -35.38 -2.93
N ARG A 1123 5.93 -36.32 -2.25
CA ARG A 1123 5.55 -37.74 -2.18
C ARG A 1123 5.83 -38.29 -0.78
N LEU A 1124 4.87 -39.02 -0.21
CA LEU A 1124 5.01 -39.60 1.14
C LEU A 1124 5.38 -41.08 1.11
N LEU A 1125 4.74 -41.86 0.23
CA LEU A 1125 5.02 -43.29 0.01
C LEU A 1125 5.03 -43.66 -1.47
N PRO A 1126 5.57 -44.83 -1.86
CA PRO A 1126 5.56 -45.27 -3.25
C PRO A 1126 4.15 -45.54 -3.76
N ASP A 1127 3.88 -45.14 -5.00
CA ASP A 1127 2.61 -45.38 -5.71
C ASP A 1127 2.28 -46.89 -5.73
N SER A 1128 3.28 -47.77 -5.79
CA SER A 1128 3.09 -49.23 -5.72
C SER A 1128 2.51 -49.69 -4.39
N VAL A 1129 2.93 -49.12 -3.26
CA VAL A 1129 2.43 -49.48 -1.93
C VAL A 1129 0.96 -49.05 -1.78
N TYR A 1130 0.65 -47.83 -2.20
CA TYR A 1130 -0.73 -47.31 -2.15
C TYR A 1130 -1.66 -48.09 -3.08
N ASN A 1131 -1.26 -48.29 -4.34
CA ASN A 1131 -2.07 -48.99 -5.34
C ASN A 1131 -2.20 -50.50 -5.08
N ASN A 1132 -1.21 -51.14 -4.46
CA ASN A 1132 -1.36 -52.55 -4.08
C ASN A 1132 -2.43 -52.76 -3.00
N TYR A 1133 -2.66 -51.75 -2.14
CA TYR A 1133 -3.69 -51.80 -1.11
C TYR A 1133 -5.07 -51.39 -1.64
N PHE A 1134 -5.17 -50.24 -2.31
CA PHE A 1134 -6.46 -49.70 -2.79
C PHE A 1134 -6.86 -50.13 -4.21
N GLY A 1135 -5.92 -50.63 -5.01
CA GLY A 1135 -6.15 -51.00 -6.40
C GLY A 1135 -6.94 -52.30 -6.56
N PRO A 1136 -7.51 -52.56 -7.74
CA PRO A 1136 -8.18 -53.83 -8.02
C PRO A 1136 -7.17 -54.96 -7.89
N LEU A 1137 -7.54 -56.00 -7.12
CA LEU A 1137 -6.76 -57.24 -7.04
C LEU A 1137 -6.42 -57.69 -8.46
N LYS A 1138 -5.13 -57.78 -8.80
CA LYS A 1138 -4.73 -58.47 -10.02
C LYS A 1138 -5.31 -59.87 -9.94
N LYS A 1139 -6.18 -60.22 -10.89
CA LYS A 1139 -6.55 -61.62 -11.11
C LYS A 1139 -5.27 -62.30 -11.60
N ASP A 1140 -4.63 -63.03 -10.69
CA ASP A 1140 -3.60 -64.01 -11.05
C ASP A 1140 -4.24 -65.16 -11.85
#